data_AF-A0A6P1W4I0-F1
#
_entry.id   AF-A0A6P1W4I0-F1
#
_cell.length_a   1.000
_cell.length_b   1.000
_cell.length_c   1.000
_cell.angle_alpha   90.00
_cell.angle_beta   90.00
_cell.angle_gamma   90.00
#
_symmetry.space_group_name_H-M   'P 1'
#
loop_
_entity.id
_entity.type
_entity.pdbx_description
1 polymer ?
#
loop_
_entity_poly.entity_id
_entity_poly.type
_entity_poly.pdbx_seq_one_letter_code
_entity_poly.pdbx_strand_id
1 'polypeptide(L)'
;MRQLSLFLSLVLIALSTTAQTITGYRASTLVDGTQLVYRQYSDGTQVQVDHLPTDAVRSRLGGRSLIPYAPENKRVFNPAQFGTNKYYSPTFRFSVDFVGTATKAQRLAYGVNTFNDFSVAEADRSQYSPGEGQAYITESGIHHTLEGEGFYVSDLQTYYNMIWSRCPAYGYGDLAFMKYLVLNIETSSDWKRDIYGSGLIGWPSWDVGKTKSVKCETDGVTRTVEQIQAMGDSWWQNETYIRRTNRYRLLLLVLKQKSHPSCKVSIGASPYQGRPRTDFEDNSHGVFLEGSCKVDAPGIGGDAQGNITFNNPDGGTRTYQLTGSAWDAEDFCMGYYYWFNFDISGQDYQDIWINKLPGTQNYPYLWSKIKTVHIVADEKGYIQLNRKRMLARQGVTRPFWRMCEPMYEGDGGFVDGGYPAIANPVPFPDLQNPGGYETPKVWQQPYAMYSRYAVTRFFAGNEQDWGFYLFPTSPQFVRGDFSQIPLYNHDLHTVTALFQARADMQPLERFYTGSTLVEDPEVQLNGVGSFSAYNATAAYNYAGGVQGVQKPAYMLRYKQTATGWTVYVLGGMNQDWTAERTDIIRVPGGGVNGNMFRVKLRGPAAQIYEFSVNASDSGQIYEAVPTAQTNWEKAGYGGRVN
;
A
#
# COMPACT_ATOMS: atom_id res chain seq x y z
N MET A 1 19.75 34.81 42.74
CA MET A 1 20.32 34.69 41.38
C MET A 1 20.01 33.36 40.68
N ARG A 2 20.01 32.19 41.35
CA ARG A 2 19.72 30.89 40.70
C ARG A 2 18.27 30.67 40.20
N GLN A 3 17.28 31.41 40.71
CA GLN A 3 15.88 31.28 40.27
C GLN A 3 15.52 32.12 39.04
N LEU A 4 16.29 33.18 38.73
CA LEU A 4 16.06 34.00 37.53
C LEU A 4 16.54 33.31 36.25
N SER A 5 17.61 32.51 36.35
CA SER A 5 18.15 31.72 35.24
C SER A 5 17.22 30.56 34.86
N LEU A 6 16.55 29.92 35.83
CA LEU A 6 15.60 28.83 35.54
C LEU A 6 14.33 29.34 34.82
N PHE A 7 13.86 30.54 35.18
CA PHE A 7 12.69 31.16 34.54
C PHE A 7 13.00 31.67 33.12
N LEU A 8 14.22 32.21 32.89
CA LEU A 8 14.65 32.57 31.54
C LEU A 8 14.82 31.33 30.64
N SER A 9 15.32 30.21 31.18
CA SER A 9 15.43 28.95 30.43
C SER A 9 14.07 28.32 30.10
N LEU A 10 13.08 28.41 31.00
CA LEU A 10 11.72 27.92 30.74
C LEU A 10 10.94 28.78 29.74
N VAL A 11 11.17 30.09 29.70
CA VAL A 11 10.56 30.99 28.69
C VAL A 11 11.25 30.83 27.33
N LEU A 12 12.54 30.52 27.27
CA LEU A 12 13.24 30.21 26.01
C LEU A 12 12.93 28.81 25.46
N ILE A 13 12.60 27.83 26.31
CA ILE A 13 12.15 26.49 25.86
C ILE A 13 10.66 26.52 25.46
N ALA A 14 9.85 27.40 26.05
CA ALA A 14 8.46 27.63 25.63
C ALA A 14 8.33 28.49 24.35
N LEU A 15 9.40 29.19 23.95
CA LEU A 15 9.47 30.00 22.74
C LEU A 15 10.28 29.37 21.59
N SER A 16 10.66 28.10 21.70
CA SER A 16 11.04 27.32 20.50
C SER A 16 9.78 26.93 19.71
N THR A 17 8.90 27.88 19.42
CA THR A 17 8.19 27.88 18.16
C THR A 17 9.29 27.88 17.12
N THR A 18 9.48 26.79 16.38
CA THR A 18 10.31 26.79 15.18
C THR A 18 9.90 28.01 14.37
N ALA A 19 10.76 29.03 14.31
CA ALA A 19 10.43 30.26 13.61
C ALA A 19 10.01 29.87 12.19
N GLN A 20 8.78 30.22 11.81
CA GLN A 20 8.27 29.92 10.48
C GLN A 20 9.16 30.65 9.46
N THR A 21 10.06 29.90 8.83
CA THR A 21 10.95 30.47 7.82
C THR A 21 10.22 30.47 6.50
N ILE A 22 10.26 31.59 5.78
CA ILE A 22 9.71 31.66 4.43
C ILE A 22 10.55 30.74 3.54
N THR A 23 9.93 29.69 3.01
CA THR A 23 10.57 28.74 2.10
C THR A 23 10.38 29.15 0.64
N GLY A 24 9.36 29.95 0.34
CA GLY A 24 9.15 30.48 -1.00
C GLY A 24 7.89 31.31 -1.15
N TYR A 25 7.64 31.75 -2.38
CA TYR A 25 6.38 32.33 -2.82
C TYR A 25 5.83 31.47 -3.95
N ARG A 26 4.54 31.14 -3.88
CA ARG A 26 3.81 30.38 -4.90
C ARG A 26 2.66 31.21 -5.41
N ALA A 27 2.53 31.32 -6.72
CA ALA A 27 1.29 31.78 -7.32
C ALA A 27 0.33 30.58 -7.45
N SER A 28 -0.93 30.75 -7.06
CA SER A 28 -1.99 29.78 -7.33
C SER A 28 -3.13 30.46 -8.08
N THR A 29 -3.66 29.78 -9.09
CA THR A 29 -4.85 30.22 -9.80
C THR A 29 -6.06 29.55 -9.17
N LEU A 30 -6.97 30.34 -8.61
CA LEU A 30 -8.24 29.83 -8.12
C LEU A 30 -9.11 29.34 -9.28
N VAL A 31 -10.15 28.57 -8.95
CA VAL A 31 -11.10 28.02 -9.94
C VAL A 31 -11.78 29.13 -10.73
N ASP A 32 -11.99 30.30 -10.11
CA ASP A 32 -12.57 31.51 -10.71
C ASP A 32 -11.58 32.34 -11.56
N GLY A 33 -10.31 31.92 -11.66
CA GLY A 33 -9.29 32.62 -12.43
C GLY A 33 -8.50 33.68 -11.66
N THR A 34 -8.88 33.98 -10.41
CA THR A 34 -8.13 34.89 -9.53
C THR A 34 -6.74 34.33 -9.23
N GLN A 35 -5.69 35.14 -9.42
CA GLN A 35 -4.32 34.71 -9.13
C GLN A 35 -3.83 35.27 -7.81
N LEU A 36 -3.62 34.37 -6.86
CA LEU A 36 -3.19 34.67 -5.50
C LEU A 36 -1.73 34.30 -5.33
N VAL A 37 -0.95 35.22 -4.75
CA VAL A 37 0.41 34.94 -4.30
C VAL A 37 0.35 34.51 -2.85
N TYR A 38 0.87 33.32 -2.60
CA TYR A 38 1.02 32.75 -1.27
C TYR A 38 2.48 32.77 -0.86
N ARG A 39 2.73 33.20 0.36
CA ARG A 39 3.98 32.95 1.07
C ARG A 39 3.91 31.56 1.69
N GLN A 40 4.89 30.72 1.37
CA GLN A 40 5.02 29.37 1.93
C GLN A 40 6.02 29.39 3.07
N TYR A 41 5.68 28.70 4.16
CA TYR A 41 6.53 28.56 5.34
C TYR A 41 7.08 27.14 5.47
N SER A 42 8.13 26.98 6.29
CA SER A 42 8.83 25.72 6.53
C SER A 42 7.98 24.61 7.14
N ASP A 43 6.87 24.95 7.79
CA ASP A 43 5.87 24.03 8.35
C ASP A 43 4.75 23.66 7.35
N GLY A 44 4.88 24.11 6.10
CA GLY A 44 3.89 23.89 5.05
C GLY A 44 2.65 24.79 5.13
N THR A 45 2.61 25.76 6.05
CA THR A 45 1.56 26.78 6.05
C THR A 45 1.71 27.71 4.84
N GLN A 46 0.57 28.17 4.31
CA GLN A 46 0.52 29.09 3.18
C GLN A 46 -0.36 30.28 3.55
N VAL A 47 0.19 31.49 3.44
CA VAL A 47 -0.54 32.74 3.72
C VAL A 47 -0.64 33.53 2.42
N GLN A 48 -1.86 33.90 2.03
CA GLN A 48 -2.07 34.83 0.93
C GLN A 48 -1.43 36.16 1.30
N VAL A 49 -0.54 36.65 0.43
CA VAL A 49 0.19 37.91 0.64
C VAL A 49 -0.05 38.93 -0.46
N ASP A 50 -0.49 38.51 -1.65
CA ASP A 50 -0.74 39.42 -2.76
C ASP A 50 -1.66 38.82 -3.84
N HIS A 51 -1.98 39.64 -4.85
CA HIS A 51 -2.57 39.23 -6.13
C HIS A 51 -1.56 39.47 -7.26
N LEU A 52 -1.52 38.61 -8.27
CA LEU A 52 -0.75 38.91 -9.47
C LEU A 52 -1.47 40.00 -10.29
N PRO A 53 -0.73 40.98 -10.87
CA PRO A 53 -1.30 41.97 -11.78
C PRO A 53 -2.04 41.28 -12.94
N THR A 54 -3.16 41.85 -13.38
CA THR A 54 -3.98 41.29 -14.48
C THR A 54 -3.23 41.24 -15.81
N ASP A 55 -2.18 42.04 -15.98
CA ASP A 55 -1.29 42.13 -17.14
C ASP A 55 0.02 41.33 -16.99
N ALA A 56 0.20 40.59 -15.89
CA ALA A 56 1.37 39.76 -15.69
C ALA A 56 1.47 38.70 -16.79
N VAL A 57 2.58 38.72 -17.55
CA VAL A 57 2.88 37.69 -18.56
C VAL A 57 3.09 36.37 -17.85
N ARG A 58 2.13 35.46 -18.00
CA ARG A 58 2.19 34.12 -17.42
C ARG A 58 3.38 33.37 -18.03
N SER A 59 4.38 33.07 -17.20
CA SER A 59 5.50 32.23 -17.61
C SER A 59 4.99 30.81 -17.87
N ARG A 60 5.49 30.16 -18.92
CA ARG A 60 5.21 28.75 -19.22
C ARG A 60 6.06 27.83 -18.35
N LEU A 61 6.18 28.20 -17.07
CA LEU A 61 6.99 27.50 -16.08
C LEU A 61 6.09 26.71 -15.15
N GLY A 62 6.48 25.47 -14.86
CA GLY A 62 5.88 24.64 -13.82
C GLY A 62 6.69 24.68 -12.53
N GLY A 63 6.03 24.36 -11.41
CA GLY A 63 6.66 24.28 -10.08
C GLY A 63 6.67 22.86 -9.52
N ARG A 64 7.67 22.56 -8.69
CA ARG A 64 7.65 21.41 -7.77
C ARG A 64 7.29 21.94 -6.38
N SER A 65 6.22 21.42 -5.78
CA SER A 65 5.90 21.71 -4.37
C SER A 65 6.44 20.55 -3.52
N LEU A 66 7.45 20.81 -2.71
CA LEU A 66 7.89 19.89 -1.66
C LEU A 66 8.00 20.67 -0.35
N ILE A 67 7.47 20.09 0.72
CA ILE A 67 7.77 20.54 2.07
C ILE A 67 9.15 19.96 2.44
N PRO A 68 10.09 20.79 2.95
CA PRO A 68 11.36 20.27 3.45
C PRO A 68 11.15 19.23 4.56
N TYR A 69 11.84 18.10 4.47
CA TYR A 69 11.90 17.12 5.55
C TYR A 69 13.24 17.25 6.28
N ALA A 70 13.18 17.43 7.60
CA ALA A 70 14.32 17.35 8.50
C ALA A 70 14.36 15.95 9.14
N PRO A 71 15.32 15.08 8.74
CA PRO A 71 15.45 13.75 9.33
C PRO A 71 15.59 13.82 10.85
N GLU A 72 14.79 13.06 11.60
CA GLU A 72 14.83 13.05 13.07
C GLU A 72 15.97 12.17 13.62
N ASN A 73 16.21 12.10 14.93
CA ASN A 73 17.19 11.13 15.46
C ASN A 73 16.65 9.68 15.43
N LYS A 74 17.53 8.68 15.65
CA LYS A 74 17.10 7.28 15.83
C LYS A 74 15.97 7.19 16.87
N ARG A 75 14.98 6.31 16.63
CA ARG A 75 13.80 6.11 17.50
C ARG A 75 12.87 7.33 17.64
N VAL A 76 13.08 8.41 16.89
CA VAL A 76 12.20 9.57 16.87
C VAL A 76 11.26 9.49 15.66
N PHE A 77 9.98 9.66 15.95
CA PHE A 77 8.89 9.82 14.97
C PHE A 77 8.28 11.22 15.18
N ASN A 78 8.40 12.11 14.19
CA ASN A 78 7.90 13.48 14.29
C ASN A 78 7.13 13.90 13.02
N PRO A 79 5.90 13.39 12.81
CA PRO A 79 5.07 13.82 11.68
C PRO A 79 4.61 15.29 11.81
N ALA A 80 4.66 15.88 13.00
CA ALA A 80 4.22 17.25 13.25
C ALA A 80 5.07 18.30 12.49
N GLN A 81 6.30 17.96 12.09
CA GLN A 81 7.17 18.86 11.32
C GLN A 81 6.60 19.25 9.96
N PHE A 82 5.67 18.46 9.42
CA PHE A 82 5.01 18.76 8.15
C PHE A 82 3.78 19.65 8.30
N GLY A 83 3.51 20.17 9.50
CA GLY A 83 2.31 20.93 9.84
C GLY A 83 1.14 20.03 10.25
N THR A 84 0.16 20.62 10.93
CA THR A 84 -1.03 19.92 11.46
C THR A 84 -2.32 20.54 10.91
N ASN A 85 -3.43 19.82 11.06
CA ASN A 85 -4.79 20.31 10.76
C ASN A 85 -5.00 20.74 9.29
N LYS A 86 -4.30 20.08 8.36
CA LYS A 86 -4.51 20.32 6.93
C LYS A 86 -5.78 19.65 6.43
N TYR A 87 -6.32 20.14 5.32
CA TYR A 87 -7.47 19.51 4.67
C TYR A 87 -7.04 18.22 3.96
N TYR A 88 -7.57 17.08 4.38
CA TYR A 88 -7.43 15.80 3.69
C TYR A 88 -8.81 15.32 3.24
N SER A 89 -8.94 14.84 1.99
CA SER A 89 -10.24 14.39 1.51
C SER A 89 -10.75 13.21 2.35
N PRO A 90 -12.02 13.23 2.79
CA PRO A 90 -12.62 12.11 3.51
C PRO A 90 -12.91 10.90 2.61
N THR A 91 -12.74 11.03 1.29
CA THR A 91 -12.96 9.95 0.33
C THR A 91 -11.80 8.96 0.29
N PHE A 92 -10.59 9.40 0.63
CA PHE A 92 -9.38 8.59 0.64
C PHE A 92 -9.04 8.17 2.08
N ARG A 93 -8.96 6.87 2.32
CA ARG A 93 -8.66 6.28 3.62
C ARG A 93 -7.17 6.20 3.85
N PHE A 94 -6.72 6.72 4.98
CA PHE A 94 -5.34 6.69 5.39
C PHE A 94 -5.29 6.11 6.80
N SER A 95 -4.84 4.86 6.87
CA SER A 95 -4.63 4.17 8.13
C SER A 95 -3.16 3.85 8.31
N VAL A 96 -2.63 4.30 9.43
CA VAL A 96 -1.28 4.00 9.91
C VAL A 96 -1.42 3.58 11.36
N ASP A 97 -1.06 2.33 11.65
CA ASP A 97 -1.09 1.80 13.01
C ASP A 97 0.21 2.12 13.79
N PHE A 98 1.24 2.61 13.08
CA PHE A 98 2.55 3.00 13.63
C PHE A 98 2.61 4.43 14.19
N VAL A 99 1.66 4.81 15.05
CA VAL A 99 1.60 6.17 15.64
C VAL A 99 1.84 6.25 17.15
N GLY A 100 2.11 5.11 17.81
CA GLY A 100 2.52 5.00 19.20
C GLY A 100 1.39 5.37 20.16
N THR A 101 1.70 6.19 21.15
CA THR A 101 0.76 6.66 22.19
C THR A 101 -0.10 7.86 21.75
N ALA A 102 -0.13 8.20 20.45
CA ALA A 102 -0.89 9.33 19.96
C ALA A 102 -2.40 9.16 20.12
N THR A 103 -3.05 10.17 20.71
CA THR A 103 -4.52 10.26 20.85
C THR A 103 -5.22 10.36 19.49
N LYS A 104 -6.53 10.08 19.45
CA LYS A 104 -7.37 10.27 18.25
C LYS A 104 -7.18 11.65 17.63
N ALA A 105 -7.23 12.71 18.44
CA ALA A 105 -7.09 14.09 17.98
C ALA A 105 -5.72 14.35 17.34
N GLN A 106 -4.63 13.84 17.93
CA GLN A 106 -3.28 13.95 17.36
C GLN A 106 -3.18 13.20 16.03
N ARG A 107 -3.72 11.98 15.96
CA ARG A 107 -3.74 11.17 14.72
C ARG A 107 -4.50 11.88 13.59
N LEU A 108 -5.68 12.44 13.89
CA LEU A 108 -6.47 13.26 12.96
C LEU A 108 -5.71 14.51 12.51
N ALA A 109 -5.00 15.18 13.42
CA ALA A 109 -4.21 16.38 13.12
C ALA A 109 -3.06 16.09 12.13
N TYR A 110 -2.52 14.87 12.13
CA TYR A 110 -1.53 14.37 11.15
C TYR A 110 -2.18 13.80 9.87
N GLY A 111 -3.51 13.78 9.80
CA GLY A 111 -4.28 13.33 8.64
C GLY A 111 -4.66 11.85 8.63
N VAL A 112 -4.41 11.07 9.69
CA VAL A 112 -4.97 9.71 9.81
C VAL A 112 -6.47 9.81 9.98
N ASN A 113 -7.23 9.17 9.10
CA ASN A 113 -8.71 9.27 9.08
C ASN A 113 -9.39 7.89 9.04
N THR A 114 -8.63 6.83 9.20
CA THR A 114 -9.12 5.46 9.36
C THR A 114 -8.28 4.78 10.42
N PHE A 115 -8.95 4.12 11.37
CA PHE A 115 -8.33 3.63 12.60
C PHE A 115 -8.58 2.13 12.73
N ASN A 116 -7.50 1.36 12.82
CA ASN A 116 -7.59 -0.08 13.00
C ASN A 116 -8.07 -0.44 14.42
N ASP A 117 -8.88 -1.49 14.57
CA ASP A 117 -9.34 -1.99 15.86
C ASP A 117 -8.20 -2.41 16.79
N PHE A 118 -7.08 -2.88 16.25
CA PHE A 118 -5.87 -3.15 17.02
C PHE A 118 -5.17 -1.88 17.50
N SER A 119 -5.27 -0.74 16.81
CA SER A 119 -4.66 0.52 17.25
C SER A 119 -5.61 1.41 18.07
N VAL A 120 -6.80 0.91 18.40
CA VAL A 120 -7.78 1.59 19.26
C VAL A 120 -8.02 0.77 20.51
N ALA A 121 -7.72 1.34 21.68
CA ALA A 121 -8.05 0.71 22.96
C ALA A 121 -9.58 0.61 23.11
N GLU A 122 -10.06 -0.46 23.74
CA GLU A 122 -11.50 -0.72 23.90
C GLU A 122 -12.23 0.42 24.60
N ALA A 123 -11.63 0.98 25.67
CA ALA A 123 -12.17 2.12 26.40
C ALA A 123 -12.29 3.41 25.54
N ASP A 124 -11.50 3.54 24.48
CA ASP A 124 -11.48 4.72 23.61
C ASP A 124 -12.43 4.60 22.42
N ARG A 125 -13.02 3.42 22.16
CA ARG A 125 -13.89 3.18 20.98
C ARG A 125 -15.05 4.15 20.87
N SER A 126 -15.61 4.57 22.01
CA SER A 126 -16.69 5.58 22.09
C SER A 126 -16.31 6.96 21.55
N GLN A 127 -15.01 7.25 21.43
CA GLN A 127 -14.51 8.51 20.88
C GLN A 127 -14.52 8.53 19.35
N TYR A 128 -14.75 7.39 18.68
CA TYR A 128 -14.71 7.25 17.22
C TYR A 128 -16.11 7.29 16.61
N SER A 129 -16.23 8.00 15.48
CA SER A 129 -17.49 8.15 14.76
C SER A 129 -17.73 6.94 13.85
N PRO A 130 -19.00 6.58 13.58
CA PRO A 130 -19.36 5.63 12.53
C PRO A 130 -18.64 5.95 11.21
N GLY A 131 -17.94 4.96 10.63
CA GLY A 131 -17.22 5.15 9.37
C GLY A 131 -15.71 5.36 9.51
N GLU A 132 -15.20 5.61 10.72
CA GLU A 132 -13.78 5.89 10.97
C GLU A 132 -12.95 4.62 11.21
N GLY A 133 -13.58 3.47 11.47
CA GLY A 133 -12.90 2.25 11.86
C GLY A 133 -12.62 1.28 10.71
N GLN A 134 -11.54 0.53 10.85
CA GLN A 134 -11.29 -0.71 10.11
C GLN A 134 -10.94 -1.86 11.06
N ALA A 135 -11.26 -3.10 10.67
CA ALA A 135 -10.85 -4.30 11.37
C ALA A 135 -9.94 -5.13 10.46
N TYR A 136 -8.76 -5.49 10.96
CA TYR A 136 -7.89 -6.46 10.29
C TYR A 136 -8.08 -7.81 10.97
N ILE A 137 -8.88 -8.69 10.38
CA ILE A 137 -9.34 -9.90 11.04
C ILE A 137 -8.48 -11.08 10.60
N THR A 138 -7.72 -11.65 11.54
CA THR A 138 -6.86 -12.80 11.27
C THR A 138 -7.66 -14.11 11.25
N GLU A 139 -7.14 -15.12 10.56
CA GLU A 139 -7.76 -16.45 10.52
C GLU A 139 -8.06 -17.00 11.91
N SER A 140 -7.13 -16.87 12.86
CA SER A 140 -7.30 -17.36 14.23
C SER A 140 -8.52 -16.77 14.94
N GLY A 141 -8.89 -15.52 14.60
CA GLY A 141 -10.08 -14.86 15.15
C GLY A 141 -11.41 -15.41 14.61
N ILE A 142 -11.42 -15.97 13.40
CA ILE A 142 -12.64 -16.42 12.71
C ILE A 142 -12.72 -17.94 12.61
N HIS A 143 -11.67 -18.60 12.09
CA HIS A 143 -11.61 -20.04 11.89
C HIS A 143 -11.43 -20.78 13.23
N HIS A 144 -10.71 -20.18 14.19
CA HIS A 144 -10.50 -20.71 15.53
C HIS A 144 -10.03 -22.19 15.50
N THR A 145 -10.86 -23.15 15.92
CA THR A 145 -10.46 -24.57 15.95
C THR A 145 -10.40 -25.19 14.56
N LEU A 146 -10.87 -24.49 13.53
CA LEU A 146 -10.77 -24.91 12.13
C LEU A 146 -9.57 -24.28 11.42
N GLU A 147 -8.72 -23.50 12.09
CA GLU A 147 -7.50 -22.99 11.46
C GLU A 147 -6.59 -24.15 11.00
N GLY A 148 -5.97 -24.02 9.83
CA GLY A 148 -5.09 -25.05 9.25
C GLY A 148 -5.88 -26.21 8.62
N GLU A 149 -5.58 -27.46 9.01
CA GLU A 149 -6.23 -28.64 8.42
C GLU A 149 -7.76 -28.57 8.50
N GLY A 150 -8.29 -28.10 9.64
CA GLY A 150 -9.73 -28.04 9.90
C GLY A 150 -10.50 -27.26 8.85
N PHE A 151 -9.88 -26.27 8.22
CA PHE A 151 -10.42 -25.49 7.12
C PHE A 151 -10.71 -26.43 5.94
N TYR A 152 -9.79 -27.33 5.61
CA TYR A 152 -9.91 -28.22 4.47
C TYR A 152 -10.70 -29.50 4.75
N VAL A 153 -10.60 -30.09 5.95
CA VAL A 153 -11.24 -31.40 6.19
C VAL A 153 -12.68 -31.30 6.70
N SER A 154 -13.10 -30.15 7.24
CA SER A 154 -14.49 -29.92 7.66
C SER A 154 -15.44 -29.82 6.46
N ASP A 155 -16.70 -30.21 6.66
CA ASP A 155 -17.75 -29.90 5.71
C ASP A 155 -18.15 -28.42 5.78
N LEU A 156 -18.80 -27.93 4.71
CA LEU A 156 -19.12 -26.51 4.59
C LEU A 156 -20.16 -26.04 5.63
N GLN A 157 -20.99 -26.94 6.16
CA GLN A 157 -21.96 -26.65 7.23
C GLN A 157 -21.25 -26.43 8.57
N THR A 158 -20.24 -27.24 8.89
CA THR A 158 -19.40 -27.10 10.07
C THR A 158 -18.60 -25.80 10.00
N TYR A 159 -18.04 -25.50 8.83
CA TYR A 159 -17.38 -24.22 8.59
C TYR A 159 -18.34 -23.04 8.76
N TYR A 160 -19.53 -23.10 8.15
CA TYR A 160 -20.58 -22.08 8.30
C TYR A 160 -20.93 -21.82 9.76
N ASN A 161 -21.15 -22.88 10.55
CA ASN A 161 -21.46 -22.75 11.97
C ASN A 161 -20.33 -22.06 12.75
N MET A 162 -19.07 -22.39 12.43
CA MET A 162 -17.91 -21.76 13.05
C MET A 162 -17.89 -20.26 12.74
N ILE A 163 -17.88 -19.87 11.47
CA ILE A 163 -17.79 -18.46 11.08
C ILE A 163 -19.03 -17.68 11.55
N TRP A 164 -20.22 -18.27 11.52
CA TRP A 164 -21.44 -17.62 12.01
C TRP A 164 -21.35 -17.35 13.51
N SER A 165 -20.80 -18.27 14.30
CA SER A 165 -20.63 -18.06 15.74
C SER A 165 -19.52 -17.06 16.08
N ARG A 166 -18.47 -16.97 15.26
CA ARG A 166 -17.26 -16.19 15.57
C ARG A 166 -17.23 -14.80 14.99
N CYS A 167 -17.78 -14.57 13.79
CA CYS A 167 -17.79 -13.24 13.18
C CYS A 167 -18.60 -12.26 14.04
N PRO A 168 -17.99 -11.20 14.61
CA PRO A 168 -18.72 -10.15 15.33
C PRO A 168 -19.68 -9.39 14.39
N ALA A 169 -20.72 -8.78 14.96
CA ALA A 169 -21.59 -7.86 14.23
C ALA A 169 -20.93 -6.47 14.13
N TYR A 170 -19.96 -6.34 13.23
CA TYR A 170 -19.23 -5.08 13.03
C TYR A 170 -20.16 -3.95 12.56
N GLY A 171 -19.87 -2.72 12.98
CA GLY A 171 -20.72 -1.56 12.68
C GLY A 171 -21.93 -1.41 13.61
N TYR A 172 -22.03 -2.25 14.65
CA TYR A 172 -23.04 -2.14 15.71
C TYR A 172 -22.38 -2.11 17.10
N GLY A 173 -23.11 -1.62 18.12
CA GLY A 173 -22.69 -1.62 19.51
C GLY A 173 -21.32 -0.96 19.73
N ASP A 174 -20.45 -1.62 20.50
CA ASP A 174 -19.08 -1.13 20.77
C ASP A 174 -18.16 -1.12 19.54
N LEU A 175 -18.62 -1.70 18.42
CA LEU A 175 -17.95 -1.70 17.12
C LEU A 175 -18.64 -0.78 16.10
N ALA A 176 -19.52 0.15 16.54
CA ALA A 176 -20.27 1.05 15.68
C ALA A 176 -19.40 1.92 14.76
N PHE A 177 -18.16 2.21 15.16
CA PHE A 177 -17.23 2.99 14.34
C PHE A 177 -16.70 2.23 13.11
N MET A 178 -16.80 0.89 13.07
CA MET A 178 -16.24 0.03 12.03
C MET A 178 -16.95 0.17 10.69
N LYS A 179 -16.17 0.38 9.62
CA LYS A 179 -16.65 0.42 8.23
C LYS A 179 -15.91 -0.52 7.29
N TYR A 180 -14.61 -0.77 7.49
CA TYR A 180 -13.83 -1.62 6.58
C TYR A 180 -13.37 -2.88 7.30
N LEU A 181 -13.62 -4.05 6.73
CA LEU A 181 -13.22 -5.33 7.29
C LEU A 181 -12.26 -6.00 6.29
N VAL A 182 -11.02 -6.24 6.70
CA VAL A 182 -9.99 -6.86 5.88
C VAL A 182 -9.62 -8.20 6.50
N LEU A 183 -9.74 -9.28 5.74
CA LEU A 183 -9.42 -10.64 6.20
C LEU A 183 -7.95 -10.97 5.94
N ASN A 184 -7.15 -11.19 6.98
CA ASN A 184 -5.83 -11.77 6.78
C ASN A 184 -5.94 -13.28 6.63
N ILE A 185 -5.31 -13.83 5.59
CA ILE A 185 -5.38 -15.25 5.23
C ILE A 185 -3.95 -15.74 5.00
N GLU A 186 -3.44 -16.56 5.92
CA GLU A 186 -2.05 -17.04 5.96
C GLU A 186 -2.01 -18.54 6.25
N THR A 187 -2.52 -18.98 7.40
CA THR A 187 -2.41 -20.39 7.87
C THR A 187 -3.16 -21.39 7.00
N SER A 188 -4.29 -21.00 6.40
CA SER A 188 -5.10 -21.86 5.54
C SER A 188 -4.84 -21.63 4.05
N SER A 189 -3.70 -21.05 3.69
CA SER A 189 -3.37 -20.70 2.28
C SER A 189 -3.12 -21.91 1.38
N ASP A 190 -2.64 -23.02 1.95
CA ASP A 190 -2.22 -24.22 1.21
C ASP A 190 -2.66 -25.53 1.91
N TRP A 191 -2.91 -26.58 1.13
CA TRP A 191 -3.25 -27.92 1.62
C TRP A 191 -2.57 -28.98 0.76
N LYS A 192 -1.56 -29.61 1.34
CA LYS A 192 -0.71 -30.63 0.72
C LYS A 192 -0.03 -31.49 1.80
N ARG A 193 0.45 -32.67 1.41
CA ARG A 193 1.00 -33.68 2.33
C ARG A 193 2.14 -33.18 3.21
N ASP A 194 3.07 -32.42 2.66
CA ASP A 194 4.30 -31.94 3.33
C ASP A 194 4.03 -30.89 4.43
N ILE A 195 2.83 -30.30 4.48
CA ILE A 195 2.45 -29.40 5.57
C ILE A 195 2.10 -30.18 6.85
N TYR A 196 1.64 -31.42 6.72
CA TYR A 196 1.32 -32.27 7.88
C TYR A 196 2.59 -32.62 8.68
N GLY A 197 2.60 -32.26 9.96
CA GLY A 197 3.74 -32.46 10.86
C GLY A 197 4.86 -31.43 10.73
N SER A 198 4.63 -30.34 9.97
CA SER A 198 5.58 -29.23 9.83
C SER A 198 5.78 -28.39 11.11
N GLY A 199 4.91 -28.56 12.11
CA GLY A 199 4.88 -27.72 13.31
C GLY A 199 4.08 -26.42 13.14
N LEU A 200 3.52 -26.17 11.95
CA LEU A 200 2.58 -25.06 11.73
C LEU A 200 1.29 -25.27 12.52
N ILE A 201 0.68 -24.15 12.96
CA ILE A 201 -0.57 -24.15 13.73
C ILE A 201 -1.67 -24.87 12.95
N GLY A 202 -2.40 -25.77 13.63
CA GLY A 202 -3.55 -26.46 13.03
C GLY A 202 -3.21 -27.64 12.11
N TRP A 203 -1.93 -28.04 12.01
CA TRP A 203 -1.49 -29.14 11.14
C TRP A 203 -0.95 -30.34 11.94
N PRO A 204 -1.74 -31.42 12.12
CA PRO A 204 -1.28 -32.61 12.84
C PRO A 204 -0.24 -33.39 12.04
N SER A 205 0.36 -34.42 12.64
CA SER A 205 1.24 -35.33 11.90
C SER A 205 0.49 -36.05 10.77
N TRP A 206 1.22 -36.45 9.72
CA TRP A 206 0.65 -37.16 8.57
C TRP A 206 -0.10 -38.44 8.98
N ASP A 207 0.42 -39.20 9.95
CA ASP A 207 -0.23 -40.43 10.40
C ASP A 207 -1.61 -40.21 11.02
N VAL A 208 -1.85 -39.02 11.60
CA VAL A 208 -3.16 -38.62 12.09
C VAL A 208 -4.03 -38.11 10.93
N GLY A 209 -3.50 -37.18 10.13
CA GLY A 209 -4.24 -36.49 9.06
C GLY A 209 -4.71 -37.42 7.93
N LYS A 210 -3.88 -38.39 7.53
CA LYS A 210 -4.14 -39.27 6.37
C LYS A 210 -5.44 -40.08 6.48
N THR A 211 -5.89 -40.35 7.71
CA THR A 211 -7.11 -41.13 8.02
C THR A 211 -8.40 -40.31 7.99
N LYS A 212 -8.31 -38.97 7.96
CA LYS A 212 -9.49 -38.10 7.97
C LYS A 212 -10.29 -38.28 6.69
N SER A 213 -11.59 -38.49 6.83
CA SER A 213 -12.52 -38.63 5.71
C SER A 213 -13.11 -37.27 5.35
N VAL A 214 -13.14 -36.98 4.06
CA VAL A 214 -13.52 -35.70 3.48
C VAL A 214 -14.51 -35.97 2.35
N LYS A 215 -15.69 -35.35 2.40
CA LYS A 215 -16.63 -35.36 1.26
C LYS A 215 -16.14 -34.35 0.22
N CYS A 216 -15.48 -34.84 -0.83
CA CYS A 216 -14.81 -34.00 -1.82
C CYS A 216 -15.79 -33.05 -2.51
N GLU A 217 -15.45 -31.76 -2.62
CA GLU A 217 -16.31 -30.74 -3.22
C GLU A 217 -16.23 -30.76 -4.75
N THR A 218 -15.15 -31.34 -5.30
CA THR A 218 -14.97 -31.55 -6.73
C THR A 218 -16.03 -32.49 -7.32
N ASP A 219 -16.40 -33.57 -6.61
CA ASP A 219 -17.25 -34.65 -7.16
C ASP A 219 -18.26 -35.26 -6.17
N GLY A 220 -18.30 -34.81 -4.92
CA GLY A 220 -19.22 -35.27 -3.88
C GLY A 220 -18.87 -36.60 -3.23
N VAL A 221 -17.82 -37.30 -3.67
CA VAL A 221 -17.42 -38.61 -3.13
C VAL A 221 -16.61 -38.43 -1.86
N THR A 222 -16.90 -39.23 -0.83
CA THR A 222 -16.10 -39.24 0.40
C THR A 222 -14.83 -40.04 0.22
N ARG A 223 -13.68 -39.41 0.49
CA ARG A 223 -12.34 -40.01 0.43
C ARG A 223 -11.56 -39.69 1.69
N THR A 224 -10.64 -40.55 2.09
CA THR A 224 -9.62 -40.16 3.08
C THR A 224 -8.63 -39.17 2.47
N VAL A 225 -7.91 -38.41 3.29
CA VAL A 225 -6.81 -37.54 2.81
C VAL A 225 -5.74 -38.35 2.08
N GLU A 226 -5.46 -39.58 2.52
CA GLU A 226 -4.56 -40.50 1.80
C GLU A 226 -5.08 -40.88 0.42
N GLN A 227 -6.39 -41.15 0.29
CA GLN A 227 -7.01 -41.44 -1.00
C GLN A 227 -6.96 -40.22 -1.92
N ILE A 228 -7.15 -39.01 -1.39
CA ILE A 228 -7.00 -37.76 -2.15
C ILE A 228 -5.55 -37.60 -2.64
N GLN A 229 -4.56 -37.85 -1.78
CA GLN A 229 -3.15 -37.87 -2.19
C GLN A 229 -2.89 -38.84 -3.33
N ALA A 230 -3.45 -40.05 -3.25
CA ALA A 230 -3.29 -41.09 -4.26
C ALA A 230 -3.93 -40.74 -5.61
N MET A 231 -4.83 -39.75 -5.68
CA MET A 231 -5.38 -39.22 -6.94
C MET A 231 -4.38 -38.35 -7.73
N GLY A 232 -3.28 -37.94 -7.10
CA GLY A 232 -2.24 -37.11 -7.68
C GLY A 232 -2.39 -35.60 -7.41
N ASP A 233 -1.28 -34.88 -7.55
CA ASP A 233 -1.15 -33.48 -7.14
C ASP A 233 -2.15 -32.55 -7.84
N SER A 234 -2.39 -32.73 -9.14
CA SER A 234 -3.33 -31.90 -9.88
C SER A 234 -4.77 -32.05 -9.38
N TRP A 235 -5.16 -33.25 -8.96
CA TRP A 235 -6.49 -33.49 -8.42
C TRP A 235 -6.62 -32.85 -7.03
N TRP A 236 -5.62 -33.05 -6.17
CA TRP A 236 -5.58 -32.43 -4.84
C TRP A 236 -5.63 -30.90 -4.95
N GLN A 237 -4.78 -30.29 -5.78
CA GLN A 237 -4.77 -28.84 -6.00
C GLN A 237 -6.14 -28.30 -6.45
N ASN A 238 -6.81 -29.00 -7.37
CA ASN A 238 -8.15 -28.62 -7.79
C ASN A 238 -9.16 -28.65 -6.62
N GLU A 239 -9.14 -29.71 -5.81
CA GLU A 239 -9.97 -29.81 -4.60
C GLU A 239 -9.64 -28.70 -3.60
N THR A 240 -8.35 -28.40 -3.36
CA THR A 240 -7.87 -27.30 -2.52
C THR A 240 -8.45 -25.97 -2.99
N TYR A 241 -8.39 -25.67 -4.30
CA TYR A 241 -8.90 -24.41 -4.86
C TYR A 241 -10.41 -24.27 -4.74
N ILE A 242 -11.18 -25.32 -5.01
CA ILE A 242 -12.64 -25.31 -4.86
C ILE A 242 -13.01 -25.09 -3.40
N ARG A 243 -12.44 -25.88 -2.48
CA ARG A 243 -12.70 -25.77 -1.04
C ARG A 243 -12.43 -24.39 -0.49
N ARG A 244 -11.26 -23.85 -0.85
CA ARG A 244 -10.82 -22.52 -0.43
C ARG A 244 -11.73 -21.42 -0.97
N THR A 245 -12.11 -21.51 -2.24
CA THR A 245 -13.00 -20.50 -2.86
C THR A 245 -14.41 -20.55 -2.28
N ASN A 246 -15.00 -21.73 -2.09
CA ASN A 246 -16.29 -21.89 -1.44
C ASN A 246 -16.30 -21.28 -0.03
N ARG A 247 -15.27 -21.54 0.77
CA ARG A 247 -15.14 -21.03 2.14
C ARG A 247 -14.94 -19.53 2.20
N TYR A 248 -14.01 -18.96 1.43
CA TYR A 248 -13.78 -17.51 1.44
C TYR A 248 -14.97 -16.73 0.88
N ARG A 249 -15.63 -17.24 -0.17
CA ARG A 249 -16.87 -16.65 -0.66
C ARG A 249 -17.96 -16.66 0.41
N LEU A 250 -18.16 -17.80 1.08
CA LEU A 250 -19.14 -17.90 2.17
C LEU A 250 -18.80 -16.98 3.34
N LEU A 251 -17.52 -16.91 3.74
CA LEU A 251 -17.05 -16.03 4.80
C LEU A 251 -17.36 -14.55 4.52
N LEU A 252 -17.03 -14.07 3.32
CA LEU A 252 -17.32 -12.69 2.93
C LEU A 252 -18.83 -12.41 2.93
N LEU A 253 -19.66 -13.35 2.47
CA LEU A 253 -21.12 -13.21 2.49
C LEU A 253 -21.69 -13.20 3.92
N VAL A 254 -21.19 -14.08 4.80
CA VAL A 254 -21.58 -14.10 6.22
C VAL A 254 -21.18 -12.80 6.92
N LEU A 255 -19.96 -12.30 6.68
CA LEU A 255 -19.51 -11.02 7.24
C LEU A 255 -20.40 -9.87 6.80
N LYS A 256 -20.73 -9.77 5.51
CA LYS A 256 -21.68 -8.75 5.01
C LYS A 256 -23.04 -8.85 5.67
N GLN A 257 -23.54 -10.08 5.87
CA GLN A 257 -24.86 -10.29 6.48
C GLN A 257 -24.88 -9.95 7.97
N LYS A 258 -23.83 -10.27 8.72
CA LYS A 258 -23.75 -10.01 10.17
C LYS A 258 -23.38 -8.56 10.49
N SER A 259 -22.67 -7.88 9.60
CA SER A 259 -22.22 -6.51 9.81
C SER A 259 -23.28 -5.49 9.41
N HIS A 260 -23.07 -4.22 9.80
CA HIS A 260 -23.93 -3.13 9.37
C HIS A 260 -23.91 -3.01 7.83
N PRO A 261 -25.02 -2.70 7.14
CA PRO A 261 -25.06 -2.62 5.67
C PRO A 261 -24.07 -1.64 5.03
N SER A 262 -23.54 -0.69 5.81
CA SER A 262 -22.50 0.24 5.35
C SER A 262 -21.08 -0.31 5.46
N CYS A 263 -20.89 -1.45 6.14
CA CYS A 263 -19.59 -2.10 6.24
C CYS A 263 -19.19 -2.70 4.90
N LYS A 264 -17.91 -2.56 4.57
CA LYS A 264 -17.26 -3.03 3.37
C LYS A 264 -16.28 -4.12 3.73
N VAL A 265 -16.21 -5.18 2.95
CA VAL A 265 -15.32 -6.32 3.19
C VAL A 265 -14.33 -6.51 2.04
N SER A 266 -13.11 -6.95 2.37
CA SER A 266 -12.10 -7.38 1.42
C SER A 266 -11.29 -8.53 2.02
N ILE A 267 -10.72 -9.36 1.15
CA ILE A 267 -9.62 -10.24 1.51
C ILE A 267 -8.34 -9.40 1.56
N GLY A 268 -7.48 -9.66 2.53
CA GLY A 268 -6.13 -9.12 2.69
C GLY A 268 -5.13 -9.68 1.68
N ALA A 269 -5.57 -9.84 0.43
CA ALA A 269 -4.77 -10.29 -0.69
C ALA A 269 -5.25 -9.54 -1.94
N SER A 270 -4.47 -9.59 -3.02
CA SER A 270 -4.89 -9.06 -4.33
C SER A 270 -5.12 -10.15 -5.38
N PRO A 271 -6.01 -9.91 -6.36
CA PRO A 271 -6.14 -10.75 -7.56
C PRO A 271 -4.83 -10.90 -8.35
N TYR A 272 -3.98 -9.87 -8.34
CA TYR A 272 -2.61 -9.93 -8.84
C TYR A 272 -1.62 -9.66 -7.70
N GLN A 273 -0.63 -10.53 -7.53
CA GLN A 273 0.47 -10.36 -6.58
C GLN A 273 1.80 -10.50 -7.33
N GLY A 274 2.69 -9.53 -7.17
CA GLY A 274 3.98 -9.53 -7.83
C GLY A 274 4.39 -8.15 -8.32
N ARG A 275 5.64 -8.03 -8.74
CA ARG A 275 6.12 -6.92 -9.58
C ARG A 275 5.32 -6.91 -10.89
N PRO A 276 5.07 -5.76 -11.53
CA PRO A 276 4.45 -5.73 -12.84
C PRO A 276 5.27 -6.54 -13.86
N ARG A 277 4.59 -7.38 -14.65
CA ARG A 277 5.24 -8.31 -15.58
C ARG A 277 4.69 -8.19 -16.99
N THR A 278 5.57 -7.97 -17.96
CA THR A 278 5.16 -7.84 -19.37
C THR A 278 4.67 -9.17 -19.94
N ASP A 279 5.20 -10.29 -19.47
CA ASP A 279 4.74 -11.63 -19.81
C ASP A 279 3.46 -12.06 -19.08
N PHE A 280 2.94 -11.22 -18.18
CA PHE A 280 1.66 -11.43 -17.49
C PHE A 280 0.60 -10.43 -17.98
N GLU A 281 0.93 -9.59 -18.97
CA GLU A 281 -0.04 -8.69 -19.59
C GLU A 281 -1.18 -9.43 -20.26
N ASP A 282 -1.00 -10.68 -20.70
CA ASP A 282 -2.04 -11.50 -21.34
C ASP A 282 -2.96 -12.25 -20.36
N ASN A 283 -2.85 -11.98 -19.06
CA ASN A 283 -3.60 -12.65 -18.01
C ASN A 283 -3.29 -14.16 -17.82
N SER A 284 -2.20 -14.70 -18.37
CA SER A 284 -1.94 -16.15 -18.30
C SER A 284 -1.30 -16.65 -17.00
N HIS A 285 -0.77 -15.74 -16.16
CA HIS A 285 -0.02 -16.14 -14.96
C HIS A 285 -0.18 -15.14 -13.78
N GLY A 286 -0.05 -15.63 -12.54
CA GLY A 286 -0.04 -14.85 -11.29
C GLY A 286 -1.17 -15.24 -10.34
N VAL A 287 -0.86 -15.92 -9.23
CA VAL A 287 -1.87 -16.44 -8.29
C VAL A 287 -1.35 -16.54 -6.86
N PHE A 288 -2.08 -15.95 -5.92
CA PHE A 288 -2.10 -16.46 -4.53
C PHE A 288 -3.41 -17.23 -4.28
N LEU A 289 -4.56 -16.72 -4.75
CA LEU A 289 -5.88 -17.32 -4.51
C LEU A 289 -6.72 -17.41 -5.81
N GLU A 290 -6.52 -18.46 -6.61
CA GLU A 290 -7.41 -18.81 -7.71
C GLU A 290 -8.40 -19.90 -7.33
N GLY A 291 -9.50 -19.89 -8.07
CA GLY A 291 -10.59 -20.84 -7.98
C GLY A 291 -11.93 -20.19 -8.31
N SER A 292 -12.89 -21.03 -8.64
CA SER A 292 -14.30 -20.67 -8.73
C SER A 292 -15.08 -21.58 -7.78
N CYS A 293 -16.14 -21.03 -7.17
CA CYS A 293 -17.04 -21.80 -6.35
C CYS A 293 -17.67 -22.93 -7.17
N LYS A 294 -17.78 -24.09 -6.53
CA LYS A 294 -18.48 -25.26 -7.07
C LYS A 294 -19.23 -25.92 -5.93
N VAL A 295 -20.56 -25.84 -5.97
CA VAL A 295 -21.44 -26.39 -4.93
C VAL A 295 -22.56 -27.26 -5.48
N ASP A 296 -22.82 -27.16 -6.79
CA ASP A 296 -23.83 -27.89 -7.54
C ASP A 296 -23.53 -29.39 -7.64
N ALA A 297 -24.55 -30.19 -7.98
CA ALA A 297 -24.41 -31.64 -8.15
C ALA A 297 -23.40 -32.00 -9.27
N PRO A 298 -22.52 -33.01 -9.08
CA PRO A 298 -22.54 -34.00 -8.00
C PRO A 298 -21.87 -33.56 -6.68
N GLY A 299 -21.50 -32.29 -6.51
CA GLY A 299 -20.75 -31.74 -5.37
C GLY A 299 -21.43 -31.80 -4.00
N ILE A 300 -21.52 -30.67 -3.30
CA ILE A 300 -21.88 -30.65 -1.87
C ILE A 300 -23.36 -30.35 -1.57
N GLY A 301 -24.23 -30.36 -2.58
CA GLY A 301 -25.68 -30.30 -2.39
C GLY A 301 -26.30 -28.91 -2.62
N GLY A 302 -25.60 -28.03 -3.33
CA GLY A 302 -26.20 -26.84 -3.92
C GLY A 302 -26.97 -27.15 -5.21
N ASP A 303 -27.78 -26.19 -5.64
CA ASP A 303 -28.48 -26.25 -6.94
C ASP A 303 -27.59 -25.80 -8.11
N ALA A 304 -28.10 -25.94 -9.34
CA ALA A 304 -27.40 -25.56 -10.57
C ALA A 304 -27.15 -24.05 -10.69
N GLN A 305 -27.80 -23.22 -9.85
CA GLN A 305 -27.60 -21.78 -9.77
C GLN A 305 -26.56 -21.40 -8.70
N GLY A 306 -25.94 -22.40 -8.06
CA GLY A 306 -24.94 -22.24 -7.01
C GLY A 306 -25.54 -21.88 -5.65
N ASN A 307 -26.84 -22.05 -5.44
CA ASN A 307 -27.44 -21.82 -4.14
C ASN A 307 -27.24 -23.04 -3.24
N ILE A 308 -26.73 -22.81 -2.03
CA ILE A 308 -26.62 -23.83 -0.99
C ILE A 308 -27.31 -23.33 0.28
N THR A 309 -28.03 -24.23 0.94
CA THR A 309 -28.79 -23.92 2.15
C THR A 309 -28.12 -24.56 3.36
N PHE A 310 -27.83 -23.73 4.38
CA PHE A 310 -27.27 -24.15 5.64
C PHE A 310 -28.32 -24.06 6.75
N ASN A 311 -28.22 -24.97 7.72
CA ASN A 311 -28.93 -24.87 8.99
C ASN A 311 -28.23 -23.83 9.86
N ASN A 312 -28.98 -22.90 10.47
CA ASN A 312 -28.35 -21.91 11.34
C ASN A 312 -28.13 -22.44 12.76
N PRO A 313 -27.03 -22.02 13.43
CA PRO A 313 -26.84 -22.30 14.84
C PRO A 313 -27.95 -21.77 15.76
N ASP A 314 -28.64 -20.69 15.37
CA ASP A 314 -29.75 -20.06 16.09
C ASP A 314 -31.15 -20.54 15.63
N GLY A 315 -31.20 -21.54 14.77
CA GLY A 315 -32.44 -22.12 14.24
C GLY A 315 -32.85 -21.63 12.85
N GLY A 316 -33.63 -22.45 12.15
CA GLY A 316 -34.02 -22.21 10.75
C GLY A 316 -32.87 -22.45 9.77
N THR A 317 -33.03 -21.93 8.55
CA THR A 317 -32.07 -22.11 7.45
C THR A 317 -31.71 -20.79 6.78
N ARG A 318 -30.51 -20.71 6.19
CA ARG A 318 -30.08 -19.61 5.32
C ARG A 318 -29.53 -20.16 4.02
N THR A 319 -29.88 -19.50 2.93
CA THR A 319 -29.39 -19.85 1.59
C THR A 319 -28.42 -18.79 1.12
N TYR A 320 -27.26 -19.23 0.63
CA TYR A 320 -26.26 -18.36 0.01
C TYR A 320 -26.01 -18.81 -1.42
N GLN A 321 -25.81 -17.85 -2.31
CA GLN A 321 -25.35 -18.11 -3.66
C GLN A 321 -23.82 -18.09 -3.71
N LEU A 322 -23.22 -19.27 -3.92
CA LEU A 322 -21.79 -19.49 -4.03
C LEU A 322 -21.43 -19.78 -5.49
N THR A 323 -21.14 -18.71 -6.23
CA THR A 323 -20.74 -18.74 -7.64
C THR A 323 -19.53 -17.84 -7.86
N GLY A 324 -18.78 -18.08 -8.93
CA GLY A 324 -17.65 -17.23 -9.30
C GLY A 324 -16.49 -17.31 -8.31
N SER A 325 -15.71 -16.26 -8.17
CA SER A 325 -14.54 -16.22 -7.30
C SER A 325 -14.83 -15.55 -5.96
N ALA A 326 -13.99 -15.80 -4.95
CA ALA A 326 -14.08 -15.10 -3.66
C ALA A 326 -13.90 -13.58 -3.84
N TRP A 327 -13.07 -13.16 -4.79
CA TRP A 327 -12.87 -11.77 -5.21
C TRP A 327 -14.18 -11.08 -5.62
N ASP A 328 -15.19 -11.83 -6.08
CA ASP A 328 -16.46 -11.28 -6.54
C ASP A 328 -17.31 -10.80 -5.36
N ALA A 329 -16.96 -11.18 -4.13
CA ALA A 329 -17.65 -10.79 -2.89
C ALA A 329 -17.01 -9.56 -2.23
N GLU A 330 -15.88 -9.07 -2.72
CA GLU A 330 -15.23 -7.89 -2.13
C GLU A 330 -15.96 -6.59 -2.48
N ASP A 331 -15.82 -5.58 -1.64
CA ASP A 331 -16.30 -4.21 -1.88
C ASP A 331 -15.16 -3.25 -2.30
N PHE A 332 -13.91 -3.65 -2.04
CA PHE A 332 -12.67 -2.95 -2.39
C PHE A 332 -11.57 -4.00 -2.54
N CYS A 333 -10.49 -3.67 -3.25
CA CYS A 333 -9.34 -4.57 -3.45
C CYS A 333 -8.21 -4.16 -2.50
N MET A 334 -7.76 -5.08 -1.64
CA MET A 334 -6.51 -4.89 -0.92
C MET A 334 -5.34 -5.11 -1.86
N GLY A 335 -4.66 -4.03 -2.23
CA GLY A 335 -3.43 -3.97 -3.02
C GLY A 335 -2.22 -4.57 -2.31
N TYR A 336 -2.30 -5.86 -1.99
CA TYR A 336 -1.32 -6.58 -1.21
C TYR A 336 -0.33 -7.32 -2.10
N TYR A 337 0.90 -6.83 -2.08
CA TYR A 337 2.04 -7.44 -2.76
C TYR A 337 3.26 -7.33 -1.85
N TYR A 338 3.84 -8.48 -1.54
CA TYR A 338 5.06 -8.58 -0.77
C TYR A 338 6.30 -8.29 -1.59
N TRP A 339 7.07 -7.31 -1.13
CA TRP A 339 8.44 -7.16 -1.59
C TRP A 339 9.40 -7.75 -0.56
N PHE A 340 9.60 -9.06 -0.62
CA PHE A 340 10.34 -9.85 0.37
C PHE A 340 11.86 -9.60 0.40
N ASN A 341 12.43 -9.00 -0.64
CA ASN A 341 13.87 -9.03 -0.87
C ASN A 341 14.42 -7.65 -1.27
N PHE A 342 15.60 -7.29 -0.76
CA PHE A 342 16.41 -6.22 -1.34
C PHE A 342 17.37 -6.81 -2.38
N ASP A 343 17.99 -5.97 -3.21
CA ASP A 343 19.07 -6.39 -4.12
C ASP A 343 20.30 -5.52 -3.84
N ILE A 344 21.48 -6.15 -3.78
CA ILE A 344 22.79 -5.49 -3.58
C ILE A 344 23.81 -6.03 -4.59
N SER A 345 24.99 -5.43 -4.64
CA SER A 345 26.09 -5.98 -5.44
C SER A 345 26.70 -7.21 -4.77
N GLY A 346 27.30 -8.11 -5.56
CA GLY A 346 28.06 -9.25 -5.05
C GLY A 346 29.23 -8.86 -4.15
N GLN A 347 29.85 -7.70 -4.38
CA GLN A 347 30.93 -7.21 -3.52
C GLN A 347 30.40 -6.77 -2.16
N ASP A 348 29.33 -5.97 -2.12
CA ASP A 348 28.73 -5.53 -0.85
C ASP A 348 28.21 -6.75 -0.05
N TYR A 349 27.73 -7.78 -0.75
CA TYR A 349 27.38 -9.05 -0.14
C TYR A 349 28.57 -9.72 0.57
N GLN A 350 29.70 -9.86 -0.13
CA GLN A 350 30.93 -10.41 0.46
C GLN A 350 31.37 -9.58 1.67
N ASP A 351 31.34 -8.26 1.57
CA ASP A 351 31.83 -7.36 2.60
C ASP A 351 30.96 -7.35 3.86
N ILE A 352 29.65 -7.54 3.72
CA ILE A 352 28.69 -7.51 4.85
C ILE A 352 28.56 -8.89 5.50
N TRP A 353 28.31 -9.96 4.73
CA TRP A 353 27.95 -11.26 5.31
C TRP A 353 29.12 -12.24 5.43
N ILE A 354 30.09 -12.22 4.52
CA ILE A 354 31.19 -13.20 4.47
C ILE A 354 32.43 -12.68 5.19
N ASN A 355 33.01 -11.60 4.67
CA ASN A 355 34.25 -11.00 5.16
C ASN A 355 34.03 -10.14 6.42
N LYS A 356 32.81 -9.65 6.61
CA LYS A 356 32.38 -8.82 7.74
C LYS A 356 33.34 -7.64 7.99
N LEU A 357 33.64 -6.89 6.94
CA LEU A 357 34.63 -5.82 6.99
C LEU A 357 34.25 -4.72 8.01
N PRO A 358 35.23 -4.10 8.69
CA PRO A 358 34.96 -2.95 9.56
C PRO A 358 34.23 -1.83 8.80
N GLY A 359 33.17 -1.28 9.38
CA GLY A 359 32.37 -0.21 8.78
C GLY A 359 31.23 -0.68 7.85
N THR A 360 31.15 -1.97 7.52
CA THR A 360 30.03 -2.56 6.75
C THR A 360 28.96 -3.20 7.63
N GLN A 361 29.30 -3.44 8.91
CA GLN A 361 28.44 -4.09 9.90
C GLN A 361 27.44 -3.12 10.54
N ASN A 362 26.71 -2.35 9.73
CA ASN A 362 25.69 -1.41 10.20
C ASN A 362 24.61 -1.14 9.15
N TYR A 363 23.44 -0.70 9.61
CA TYR A 363 22.31 -0.35 8.74
C TYR A 363 22.56 0.75 7.71
N PRO A 364 23.13 1.92 8.08
CA PRO A 364 23.41 2.97 7.12
C PRO A 364 24.17 2.47 5.90
N TYR A 365 25.18 1.61 6.12
CA TYR A 365 25.94 0.99 5.04
C TYR A 365 25.04 0.10 4.19
N LEU A 366 24.37 -0.91 4.77
CA LEU A 366 23.47 -1.81 4.02
C LEU A 366 22.47 -1.04 3.15
N TRP A 367 21.75 -0.06 3.71
CA TRP A 367 20.78 0.73 2.95
C TRP A 367 21.37 1.53 1.81
N SER A 368 22.59 2.06 1.97
CA SER A 368 23.29 2.77 0.89
C SER A 368 23.64 1.86 -0.29
N LYS A 369 23.64 0.53 -0.09
CA LYS A 369 23.98 -0.47 -1.10
C LYS A 369 22.77 -1.11 -1.76
N ILE A 370 21.59 -0.98 -1.16
CA ILE A 370 20.35 -1.51 -1.73
C ILE A 370 20.09 -0.78 -3.05
N LYS A 371 20.04 -1.55 -4.14
CA LYS A 371 19.72 -1.07 -5.47
C LYS A 371 18.32 -0.45 -5.49
N THR A 372 18.21 0.65 -6.21
CA THR A 372 16.93 1.34 -6.39
C THR A 372 16.00 0.53 -7.28
N VAL A 373 14.71 0.73 -7.11
CA VAL A 373 13.67 0.15 -7.98
C VAL A 373 12.88 1.25 -8.64
N HIS A 374 12.36 0.97 -9.83
CA HIS A 374 11.41 1.82 -10.54
C HIS A 374 10.05 1.87 -9.83
N ILE A 375 10.00 2.49 -8.66
CA ILE A 375 8.84 2.41 -7.77
C ILE A 375 7.58 3.02 -8.38
N VAL A 376 7.71 4.03 -9.25
CA VAL A 376 6.57 4.64 -9.93
C VAL A 376 5.98 3.68 -10.95
N ALA A 377 6.81 2.99 -11.74
CA ALA A 377 6.32 1.97 -12.67
C ALA A 377 5.82 0.70 -11.95
N ASP A 378 6.48 0.31 -10.86
CA ASP A 378 6.08 -0.82 -10.00
C ASP A 378 4.66 -0.62 -9.46
N GLU A 379 4.43 0.46 -8.70
CA GLU A 379 3.15 0.71 -8.04
C GLU A 379 2.03 1.00 -9.05
N LYS A 380 2.30 1.83 -10.07
CA LYS A 380 1.31 2.13 -11.12
C LYS A 380 0.96 0.86 -11.91
N GLY A 381 1.95 0.05 -12.29
CA GLY A 381 1.75 -1.19 -13.05
C GLY A 381 0.97 -2.21 -12.23
N TYR A 382 1.25 -2.27 -10.93
CA TYR A 382 0.54 -3.16 -10.01
C TYR A 382 -0.96 -2.81 -9.89
N ILE A 383 -1.28 -1.52 -9.78
CA ILE A 383 -2.68 -1.03 -9.80
C ILE A 383 -3.33 -1.36 -11.15
N GLN A 384 -2.66 -1.09 -12.28
CA GLN A 384 -3.18 -1.34 -13.62
C GLN A 384 -3.46 -2.84 -13.87
N LEU A 385 -2.55 -3.72 -13.47
CA LEU A 385 -2.72 -5.17 -13.59
C LEU A 385 -3.86 -5.69 -12.71
N ASN A 386 -3.98 -5.19 -11.47
CA ASN A 386 -5.13 -5.54 -10.62
C ASN A 386 -6.46 -5.06 -11.22
N ARG A 387 -6.54 -3.82 -11.72
CA ARG A 387 -7.74 -3.30 -12.41
C ARG A 387 -8.10 -4.14 -13.63
N LYS A 388 -7.10 -4.52 -14.44
CA LYS A 388 -7.29 -5.41 -15.59
C LYS A 388 -7.82 -6.78 -15.16
N ARG A 389 -7.27 -7.37 -14.10
CA ARG A 389 -7.71 -8.67 -13.56
C ARG A 389 -9.13 -8.61 -13.00
N MET A 390 -9.47 -7.56 -12.26
CA MET A 390 -10.83 -7.33 -11.76
C MET A 390 -11.82 -7.24 -12.94
N LEU A 391 -11.52 -6.42 -13.96
CA LEU A 391 -12.38 -6.32 -15.15
C LEU A 391 -12.54 -7.66 -15.88
N ALA A 392 -11.45 -8.40 -16.08
CA ALA A 392 -11.48 -9.68 -16.78
C ALA A 392 -12.28 -10.76 -16.03
N ARG A 393 -12.28 -10.73 -14.68
CA ARG A 393 -13.01 -11.73 -13.86
C ARG A 393 -14.43 -11.33 -13.53
N GLN A 394 -14.66 -10.04 -13.26
CA GLN A 394 -15.88 -9.55 -12.59
C GLN A 394 -16.65 -8.53 -13.43
N GLY A 395 -16.08 -8.04 -14.52
CA GLY A 395 -16.65 -6.97 -15.33
C GLY A 395 -16.61 -5.58 -14.70
N VAL A 396 -16.08 -5.44 -13.47
CA VAL A 396 -16.02 -4.15 -12.75
C VAL A 396 -14.69 -3.95 -12.03
N THR A 397 -14.23 -2.71 -11.93
CA THR A 397 -13.13 -2.33 -11.01
C THR A 397 -13.70 -1.87 -9.68
N ARG A 398 -12.97 -2.12 -8.60
CA ARG A 398 -13.29 -1.62 -7.25
C ARG A 398 -12.24 -0.63 -6.76
N PRO A 399 -12.55 0.17 -5.73
CA PRO A 399 -11.54 0.99 -5.06
C PRO A 399 -10.36 0.14 -4.59
N PHE A 400 -9.16 0.69 -4.67
CA PHE A 400 -7.93 -0.02 -4.32
C PHE A 400 -7.32 0.57 -3.05
N TRP A 401 -6.95 -0.30 -2.12
CA TRP A 401 -6.26 0.05 -0.88
C TRP A 401 -4.84 -0.49 -0.93
N ARG A 402 -3.86 0.39 -1.04
CA ARG A 402 -2.47 -0.06 -0.98
C ARG A 402 -2.15 -0.56 0.43
N MET A 403 -1.90 -1.85 0.56
CA MET A 403 -1.48 -2.46 1.81
C MET A 403 0.02 -2.67 1.82
N CYS A 404 0.68 -2.15 2.85
CA CYS A 404 2.13 -2.23 3.01
C CYS A 404 2.47 -2.76 4.40
N GLU A 405 3.44 -3.67 4.46
CA GLU A 405 4.13 -4.02 5.69
C GLU A 405 5.41 -3.21 5.79
N PRO A 406 5.76 -2.61 6.94
CA PRO A 406 7.01 -1.86 7.07
C PRO A 406 8.27 -2.75 7.11
N MET A 407 8.14 -3.98 7.63
CA MET A 407 9.20 -4.99 7.78
C MET A 407 8.75 -6.35 7.25
N TYR A 408 9.66 -7.29 7.02
CA TYR A 408 9.27 -8.63 6.59
C TYR A 408 10.02 -9.76 7.33
N GLU A 409 9.46 -10.98 7.27
CA GLU A 409 9.90 -12.24 7.88
C GLU A 409 10.87 -13.07 6.99
N GLY A 410 11.38 -12.56 5.88
CA GLY A 410 12.21 -13.30 4.93
C GLY A 410 13.69 -12.92 4.93
N ASP A 411 14.59 -13.88 5.16
CA ASP A 411 16.05 -13.68 5.18
C ASP A 411 16.66 -13.49 3.77
N GLY A 412 15.81 -13.33 2.75
CA GLY A 412 16.18 -13.29 1.35
C GLY A 412 16.67 -11.92 0.90
N GLY A 413 17.94 -11.83 0.52
CA GLY A 413 18.45 -10.77 -0.35
C GLY A 413 18.72 -11.35 -1.73
N PHE A 414 18.47 -10.60 -2.79
CA PHE A 414 19.07 -10.87 -4.09
C PHE A 414 20.49 -10.31 -4.13
N VAL A 415 21.38 -11.00 -4.84
CA VAL A 415 22.72 -10.54 -5.16
C VAL A 415 22.83 -10.52 -6.67
N ASP A 416 22.95 -9.32 -7.21
CA ASP A 416 22.97 -9.11 -8.66
C ASP A 416 21.77 -9.75 -9.38
N GLY A 417 20.59 -9.63 -8.75
CA GLY A 417 19.33 -10.20 -9.25
C GLY A 417 19.19 -11.72 -9.11
N GLY A 418 20.24 -12.44 -8.72
CA GLY A 418 20.17 -13.86 -8.36
C GLY A 418 19.75 -14.04 -6.90
N TYR A 419 19.03 -15.11 -6.57
CA TYR A 419 18.69 -15.45 -5.17
C TYR A 419 19.84 -16.29 -4.59
N PRO A 420 20.82 -15.70 -3.89
CA PRO A 420 21.74 -16.51 -3.11
C PRO A 420 20.93 -17.24 -2.02
N ALA A 421 21.14 -18.54 -1.89
CA ALA A 421 20.55 -19.33 -0.82
C ALA A 421 21.16 -18.89 0.52
N ILE A 422 20.56 -17.89 1.17
CA ILE A 422 21.03 -17.38 2.45
C ILE A 422 19.84 -17.37 3.40
N ALA A 423 19.92 -18.27 4.37
CA ALA A 423 19.09 -18.28 5.56
C ALA A 423 19.89 -17.74 6.76
N ASN A 424 20.76 -16.74 6.53
CA ASN A 424 21.55 -16.14 7.60
C ASN A 424 20.94 -14.79 8.01
N PRO A 425 20.56 -14.63 9.29
CA PRO A 425 20.01 -13.37 9.79
C PRO A 425 21.02 -12.24 9.62
N VAL A 426 20.51 -11.01 9.47
CA VAL A 426 21.35 -9.81 9.42
C VAL A 426 22.25 -9.77 10.67
N PRO A 427 23.59 -9.76 10.53
CA PRO A 427 24.50 -10.04 11.64
C PRO A 427 24.71 -8.87 12.61
N PHE A 428 23.89 -7.82 12.56
CA PHE A 428 24.15 -6.57 13.27
C PHE A 428 23.75 -6.66 14.76
N PRO A 429 24.71 -6.55 15.70
CA PRO A 429 24.45 -6.76 17.12
C PRO A 429 23.47 -5.76 17.75
N ASP A 430 23.31 -4.55 17.19
CA ASP A 430 22.40 -3.51 17.66
C ASP A 430 20.90 -3.83 17.42
N LEU A 431 20.62 -4.96 16.77
CA LEU A 431 19.29 -5.42 16.38
C LEU A 431 18.92 -6.77 16.96
N GLN A 432 19.92 -7.51 17.45
CA GLN A 432 19.67 -8.81 18.02
C GLN A 432 18.91 -8.59 19.32
N ASN A 433 17.62 -8.95 19.31
CA ASN A 433 16.82 -8.94 20.51
C ASN A 433 17.35 -10.08 21.41
N PRO A 434 17.80 -9.81 22.65
CA PRO A 434 18.27 -10.85 23.56
C PRO A 434 17.19 -11.88 23.94
N GLY A 435 15.91 -11.64 23.57
CA GLY A 435 14.77 -12.54 23.82
C GLY A 435 14.48 -13.60 22.74
N GLY A 436 15.31 -13.76 21.70
CA GLY A 436 15.17 -14.88 20.74
C GLY A 436 14.05 -14.75 19.69
N TYR A 437 13.44 -13.57 19.54
CA TYR A 437 12.60 -13.27 18.39
C TYR A 437 13.46 -13.07 17.13
N GLU A 438 13.00 -13.55 15.97
CA GLU A 438 13.69 -13.37 14.70
C GLU A 438 13.98 -11.87 14.46
N THR A 439 15.25 -11.55 14.24
CA THR A 439 15.70 -10.20 13.86
C THR A 439 14.95 -9.79 12.59
N PRO A 440 14.38 -8.58 12.49
CA PRO A 440 13.55 -8.19 11.35
C PRO A 440 14.39 -8.17 10.07
N LYS A 441 13.76 -8.63 8.98
CA LYS A 441 14.36 -8.87 7.69
C LYS A 441 13.83 -7.82 6.70
N VAL A 442 14.72 -7.29 5.85
CA VAL A 442 14.50 -6.25 4.80
C VAL A 442 13.50 -5.11 5.12
N TRP A 443 14.00 -3.92 5.42
CA TRP A 443 13.19 -2.70 5.56
C TRP A 443 12.80 -2.08 4.22
N GLN A 444 11.55 -1.62 4.12
CA GLN A 444 11.10 -0.79 3.00
C GLN A 444 11.79 0.58 3.04
N GLN A 445 12.40 1.00 1.94
CA GLN A 445 13.13 2.28 1.86
C GLN A 445 12.17 3.49 1.91
N PRO A 446 12.53 4.61 2.57
CA PRO A 446 11.68 5.80 2.69
C PRO A 446 11.15 6.34 1.37
N TYR A 447 12.00 6.47 0.34
CA TYR A 447 11.56 6.95 -0.98
C TYR A 447 10.52 6.02 -1.62
N ALA A 448 10.61 4.71 -1.36
CA ALA A 448 9.68 3.74 -1.91
C ALA A 448 8.31 3.92 -1.26
N MET A 449 8.25 4.05 0.08
CA MET A 449 7.00 4.29 0.80
C MET A 449 6.37 5.64 0.41
N TYR A 450 7.18 6.71 0.33
CA TYR A 450 6.73 8.02 -0.17
C TYR A 450 6.11 7.88 -1.56
N SER A 451 6.81 7.22 -2.48
CA SER A 451 6.39 7.11 -3.87
C SER A 451 5.17 6.22 -4.04
N ARG A 452 5.04 5.13 -3.29
CA ARG A 452 3.84 4.28 -3.27
C ARG A 452 2.61 5.07 -2.87
N TYR A 453 2.73 5.88 -1.82
CA TYR A 453 1.65 6.75 -1.39
C TYR A 453 1.31 7.79 -2.45
N ALA A 454 2.31 8.51 -2.97
CA ALA A 454 2.11 9.53 -3.98
C ALA A 454 1.42 8.96 -5.23
N VAL A 455 1.89 7.81 -5.73
CA VAL A 455 1.29 7.10 -6.87
C VAL A 455 -0.15 6.67 -6.56
N THR A 456 -0.39 5.98 -5.44
CA THR A 456 -1.73 5.51 -5.05
C THR A 456 -2.71 6.68 -4.90
N ARG A 457 -2.31 7.74 -4.20
CA ARG A 457 -3.13 8.93 -3.96
C ARG A 457 -3.40 9.69 -5.27
N PHE A 458 -2.40 9.84 -6.14
CA PHE A 458 -2.58 10.48 -7.44
C PHE A 458 -3.50 9.63 -8.34
N PHE A 459 -3.37 8.31 -8.32
CA PHE A 459 -4.24 7.40 -9.06
C PHE A 459 -5.69 7.49 -8.57
N ALA A 460 -5.93 7.49 -7.25
CA ALA A 460 -7.26 7.55 -6.66
C ALA A 460 -8.03 8.84 -6.96
N GLY A 461 -7.37 10.00 -6.97
CA GLY A 461 -8.05 11.29 -7.16
C GLY A 461 -9.10 11.57 -6.08
N ASN A 462 -10.37 11.73 -6.45
CA ASN A 462 -11.45 11.88 -5.46
C ASN A 462 -12.42 10.69 -5.46
N GLU A 463 -12.02 9.56 -6.05
CA GLU A 463 -12.80 8.32 -5.99
C GLU A 463 -13.02 7.91 -4.54
N GLN A 464 -14.24 7.46 -4.24
CA GLN A 464 -14.61 7.06 -2.88
C GLN A 464 -13.96 5.74 -2.50
N ASP A 465 -13.61 5.64 -1.22
CA ASP A 465 -13.17 4.41 -0.58
C ASP A 465 -11.91 3.81 -1.19
N TRP A 466 -11.06 4.60 -1.86
CA TRP A 466 -9.65 4.25 -2.06
C TRP A 466 -8.87 4.43 -0.76
N GLY A 467 -7.71 3.80 -0.64
CA GLY A 467 -6.93 4.00 0.57
C GLY A 467 -5.47 3.58 0.52
N PHE A 468 -4.83 3.82 1.65
CA PHE A 468 -3.48 3.38 1.96
C PHE A 468 -3.48 2.89 3.41
N TYR A 469 -3.00 1.67 3.61
CA TYR A 469 -2.98 0.99 4.88
C TYR A 469 -1.59 0.44 5.18
N LEU A 470 -0.94 1.00 6.21
CA LEU A 470 0.26 0.42 6.80
C LEU A 470 -0.17 -0.47 7.97
N PHE A 471 -0.12 -1.79 7.78
CA PHE A 471 -0.71 -2.78 8.70
C PHE A 471 0.27 -3.25 9.78
N PRO A 472 -0.23 -3.71 10.93
CA PRO A 472 0.61 -4.11 12.05
C PRO A 472 1.14 -5.53 11.85
N THR A 473 2.46 -5.74 11.98
CA THR A 473 3.06 -7.10 12.03
C THR A 473 2.64 -7.86 13.29
N SER A 474 2.33 -7.15 14.38
CA SER A 474 1.78 -7.77 15.58
C SER A 474 0.92 -6.79 16.40
N PRO A 475 -0.36 -7.10 16.69
CA PRO A 475 -1.29 -6.22 17.41
C PRO A 475 -0.79 -5.73 18.78
N GLN A 476 -0.02 -6.53 19.50
CA GLN A 476 0.52 -6.19 20.81
C GLN A 476 1.57 -5.08 20.78
N PHE A 477 2.28 -4.93 19.66
CA PHE A 477 3.33 -3.92 19.53
C PHE A 477 2.80 -2.56 19.10
N VAL A 478 1.64 -2.50 18.43
CA VAL A 478 1.13 -1.26 17.86
C VAL A 478 0.44 -0.31 18.84
N ARG A 479 0.21 -0.76 20.07
CA ARG A 479 -0.30 0.06 21.17
C ARG A 479 0.82 0.62 22.06
N GLY A 480 2.04 0.14 21.89
CA GLY A 480 3.20 0.53 22.69
C GLY A 480 3.90 1.77 22.15
N ASP A 481 4.81 2.34 22.97
CA ASP A 481 5.77 3.32 22.46
C ASP A 481 6.80 2.63 21.57
N PHE A 482 6.68 2.84 20.26
CA PHE A 482 7.59 2.25 19.27
C PHE A 482 9.06 2.62 19.48
N SER A 483 9.35 3.75 20.13
CA SER A 483 10.73 4.14 20.46
C SER A 483 11.39 3.16 21.43
N GLN A 484 10.59 2.39 22.18
CA GLN A 484 11.03 1.41 23.17
C GLN A 484 11.11 -0.01 22.62
N ILE A 485 10.65 -0.25 21.40
CA ILE A 485 10.61 -1.58 20.80
C ILE A 485 11.74 -1.70 19.77
N PRO A 486 12.83 -2.46 20.06
CA PRO A 486 14.03 -2.47 19.22
C PRO A 486 13.78 -2.86 17.76
N LEU A 487 12.76 -3.68 17.51
CA LEU A 487 12.32 -4.11 16.18
C LEU A 487 12.00 -2.92 15.26
N TYR A 488 11.36 -1.87 15.80
CA TYR A 488 10.85 -0.73 15.05
C TYR A 488 11.83 0.44 14.97
N ASN A 489 13.06 0.28 15.46
CA ASN A 489 14.09 1.34 15.53
C ASN A 489 14.39 1.99 14.17
N HIS A 490 14.20 1.24 13.08
CA HIS A 490 14.56 1.64 11.71
C HIS A 490 13.35 2.03 10.85
N ASP A 491 12.14 1.60 11.22
CA ASP A 491 10.92 1.84 10.45
C ASP A 491 10.41 3.27 10.54
N LEU A 492 10.66 3.95 11.66
CA LEU A 492 10.06 5.26 11.93
C LEU A 492 10.36 6.29 10.85
N HIS A 493 11.51 6.21 10.17
CA HIS A 493 11.84 7.08 9.04
C HIS A 493 10.97 6.78 7.82
N THR A 494 10.78 5.50 7.49
CA THR A 494 9.90 5.07 6.40
C THR A 494 8.45 5.47 6.67
N VAL A 495 8.02 5.41 7.93
CA VAL A 495 6.70 5.91 8.36
C VAL A 495 6.64 7.44 8.26
N THR A 496 7.64 8.19 8.72
CA THR A 496 7.67 9.66 8.56
C THR A 496 7.58 10.08 7.09
N ALA A 497 8.29 9.39 6.18
CA ALA A 497 8.24 9.68 4.74
C ALA A 497 6.83 9.49 4.13
N LEU A 498 6.02 8.59 4.69
CA LEU A 498 4.60 8.44 4.32
C LEU A 498 3.77 9.67 4.71
N PHE A 499 3.98 10.22 5.91
CA PHE A 499 3.33 11.45 6.36
C PHE A 499 3.79 12.66 5.56
N GLN A 500 5.06 12.70 5.17
CA GLN A 500 5.56 13.72 4.24
C GLN A 500 4.84 13.64 2.90
N ALA A 501 4.75 12.45 2.29
CA ALA A 501 4.05 12.25 1.03
C ALA A 501 2.59 12.74 1.14
N ARG A 502 1.90 12.43 2.23
CA ARG A 502 0.55 12.92 2.50
C ARG A 502 0.48 14.45 2.62
N ALA A 503 1.45 15.06 3.28
CA ALA A 503 1.53 16.51 3.41
C ALA A 503 1.83 17.21 2.06
N ASP A 504 2.69 16.62 1.23
CA ASP A 504 3.05 17.13 -0.11
C ASP A 504 1.89 16.97 -1.11
N MET A 505 1.09 15.91 -0.95
CA MET A 505 -0.10 15.66 -1.77
C MET A 505 -1.31 16.49 -1.33
N GLN A 506 -1.26 17.10 -0.15
CA GLN A 506 -2.36 17.85 0.44
C GLN A 506 -2.90 18.99 -0.44
N PRO A 507 -2.08 19.79 -1.14
CA PRO A 507 -2.58 20.83 -2.05
C PRO A 507 -3.40 20.28 -3.21
N LEU A 508 -3.18 19.03 -3.62
CA LEU A 508 -3.91 18.39 -4.72
C LEU A 508 -5.28 17.85 -4.28
N GLU A 509 -5.52 17.68 -2.98
CA GLU A 509 -6.75 17.10 -2.41
C GLU A 509 -8.02 17.79 -2.93
N ARG A 510 -8.01 19.13 -3.00
CA ARG A 510 -9.14 19.92 -3.53
C ARG A 510 -9.20 19.93 -5.06
N PHE A 511 -8.05 19.82 -5.72
CA PHE A 511 -7.95 19.80 -7.18
C PHE A 511 -8.59 18.53 -7.78
N TYR A 512 -8.47 17.39 -7.09
CA TYR A 512 -8.92 16.11 -7.65
C TYR A 512 -10.40 16.07 -8.03
N THR A 513 -11.24 16.82 -7.31
CA THR A 513 -12.67 16.91 -7.61
C THR A 513 -12.88 17.56 -8.98
N GLY A 514 -13.46 16.81 -9.92
CA GLY A 514 -13.68 17.25 -11.30
C GLY A 514 -12.41 17.27 -12.17
N SER A 515 -11.30 16.68 -11.70
CA SER A 515 -10.11 16.46 -12.53
C SER A 515 -10.26 15.19 -13.36
N THR A 516 -9.64 15.17 -14.55
CA THR A 516 -9.53 13.99 -15.41
C THR A 516 -8.16 13.35 -15.21
N LEU A 517 -8.12 12.03 -15.01
CA LEU A 517 -6.88 11.23 -14.98
C LEU A 517 -6.53 10.74 -16.38
N VAL A 518 -5.27 10.92 -16.76
CA VAL A 518 -4.61 10.25 -17.88
C VAL A 518 -3.60 9.30 -17.27
N GLU A 519 -3.95 8.02 -17.25
CA GLU A 519 -3.07 6.99 -16.69
C GLU A 519 -1.79 6.88 -17.52
N ASP A 520 -1.91 6.80 -18.85
CA ASP A 520 -0.79 6.58 -19.77
C ASP A 520 -0.67 7.74 -20.77
N PRO A 521 -0.02 8.86 -20.39
CA PRO A 521 0.22 9.96 -21.31
C PRO A 521 1.16 9.56 -22.44
N GLU A 522 1.14 10.30 -23.54
CA GLU A 522 2.12 10.16 -24.60
C GLU A 522 3.45 10.78 -24.17
N VAL A 523 4.55 10.05 -24.34
CA VAL A 523 5.89 10.44 -23.88
C VAL A 523 6.85 10.47 -25.06
N GLN A 524 7.62 11.55 -25.15
CA GLN A 524 8.79 11.70 -25.98
C GLN A 524 10.03 11.59 -25.08
N LEU A 525 10.70 10.43 -25.15
CA LEU A 525 11.83 10.10 -24.29
C LEU A 525 13.02 11.01 -24.58
N ASN A 526 13.66 11.53 -23.54
CA ASN A 526 14.79 12.48 -23.65
C ASN A 526 14.45 13.75 -24.46
N GLY A 527 13.16 14.07 -24.63
CA GLY A 527 12.69 15.21 -25.43
C GLY A 527 12.98 15.10 -26.93
N VAL A 528 13.28 13.89 -27.43
CA VAL A 528 13.60 13.62 -28.84
C VAL A 528 12.77 12.46 -29.40
N GLY A 529 12.62 12.41 -30.72
CA GLY A 529 11.91 11.32 -31.41
C GLY A 529 10.38 11.45 -31.37
N SER A 530 9.67 10.34 -31.59
CA SER A 530 8.22 10.30 -31.65
C SER A 530 7.60 10.14 -30.26
N PHE A 531 6.40 10.70 -30.09
CA PHE A 531 5.55 10.42 -28.94
C PHE A 531 5.08 8.95 -28.98
N SER A 532 5.13 8.30 -27.82
CA SER A 532 4.59 6.95 -27.64
C SER A 532 3.82 6.87 -26.33
N ALA A 533 2.65 6.25 -26.35
CA ALA A 533 1.92 5.89 -25.15
C ALA A 533 2.30 4.45 -24.76
N TYR A 534 2.55 4.22 -23.48
CA TYR A 534 2.84 2.90 -22.93
C TYR A 534 2.39 2.85 -21.47
N ASN A 535 1.95 1.67 -21.02
CA ASN A 535 1.52 1.44 -19.65
C ASN A 535 2.72 1.34 -18.69
N ALA A 536 2.45 1.26 -17.39
CA ALA A 536 3.51 1.15 -16.40
C ALA A 536 4.22 -0.21 -16.40
N THR A 537 3.55 -1.29 -16.81
CA THR A 537 4.15 -2.63 -16.93
C THR A 537 5.25 -2.66 -18.00
N ALA A 538 4.99 -2.05 -19.16
CA ALA A 538 5.96 -1.84 -20.23
C ALA A 538 7.08 -0.86 -19.84
N ALA A 539 6.78 0.12 -18.98
CA ALA A 539 7.81 1.01 -18.42
C ALA A 539 8.72 0.29 -17.42
N TYR A 540 8.14 -0.61 -16.61
CA TYR A 540 8.85 -1.45 -15.65
C TYR A 540 9.67 -2.53 -16.35
N ASN A 541 9.21 -3.04 -17.49
CA ASN A 541 9.91 -3.95 -18.41
C ASN A 541 10.56 -5.17 -17.73
N TYR A 542 9.77 -5.92 -16.96
CA TYR A 542 10.22 -7.12 -16.27
C TYR A 542 9.47 -8.36 -16.81
N ALA A 543 10.19 -9.42 -17.14
CA ALA A 543 9.63 -10.68 -17.63
C ALA A 543 10.46 -11.87 -17.14
N GLY A 544 9.82 -12.91 -16.62
CA GLY A 544 10.50 -14.18 -16.32
C GLY A 544 11.75 -14.10 -15.43
N GLY A 545 11.86 -13.12 -14.53
CA GLY A 545 13.07 -12.91 -13.72
C GLY A 545 14.09 -11.94 -14.33
N VAL A 546 13.90 -11.52 -15.58
CA VAL A 546 14.82 -10.65 -16.32
C VAL A 546 14.28 -9.22 -16.34
N GLN A 547 15.13 -8.29 -15.92
CA GLN A 547 14.87 -6.86 -15.97
C GLN A 547 15.39 -6.30 -17.31
N GLY A 548 14.48 -5.89 -18.19
CA GLY A 548 14.82 -5.19 -19.42
C GLY A 548 15.09 -3.70 -19.20
N VAL A 549 15.40 -2.98 -20.29
CA VAL A 549 15.62 -1.53 -20.26
C VAL A 549 14.34 -0.81 -19.84
N GLN A 550 14.40 -0.14 -18.70
CA GLN A 550 13.27 0.58 -18.13
C GLN A 550 13.03 1.91 -18.84
N LYS A 551 11.78 2.36 -18.85
CA LYS A 551 11.34 3.67 -19.37
C LYS A 551 10.74 4.49 -18.22
N PRO A 552 10.77 5.84 -18.28
CA PRO A 552 10.10 6.65 -17.27
C PRO A 552 8.60 6.37 -17.28
N ALA A 553 7.97 6.34 -16.10
CA ALA A 553 6.54 6.17 -15.95
C ALA A 553 5.91 7.49 -15.50
N TYR A 554 4.86 7.90 -16.21
CA TYR A 554 4.14 9.14 -15.96
C TYR A 554 2.64 8.89 -15.79
N MET A 555 1.98 9.76 -15.03
CA MET A 555 0.54 9.96 -15.00
C MET A 555 0.27 11.46 -15.01
N LEU A 556 -0.86 11.87 -15.56
CA LEU A 556 -1.25 13.28 -15.61
C LEU A 556 -2.69 13.44 -15.15
N ARG A 557 -2.97 14.51 -14.40
CA ARG A 557 -4.33 14.96 -14.13
C ARG A 557 -4.53 16.38 -14.58
N TYR A 558 -5.65 16.67 -15.23
CA TYR A 558 -5.97 18.01 -15.67
C TYR A 558 -7.41 18.39 -15.34
N LYS A 559 -7.63 19.69 -15.14
CA LYS A 559 -8.95 20.27 -14.90
C LYS A 559 -9.04 21.61 -15.63
N GLN A 560 -10.14 21.85 -16.32
CA GLN A 560 -10.41 23.13 -16.96
C GLN A 560 -10.68 24.20 -15.89
N THR A 561 -10.17 25.40 -16.11
CA THR A 561 -10.40 26.60 -15.30
C THR A 561 -10.98 27.70 -16.19
N ALA A 562 -11.41 28.82 -15.60
CA ALA A 562 -11.91 29.97 -16.35
C ALA A 562 -10.88 30.55 -17.35
N THR A 563 -9.58 30.33 -17.12
CA THR A 563 -8.50 30.91 -17.94
C THR A 563 -7.68 29.88 -18.72
N GLY A 564 -8.09 28.61 -18.71
CA GLY A 564 -7.43 27.51 -19.42
C GLY A 564 -7.51 26.19 -18.66
N TRP A 565 -6.37 25.63 -18.26
CA TRP A 565 -6.30 24.38 -17.52
C TRP A 565 -5.28 24.43 -16.39
N THR A 566 -5.56 23.70 -15.31
CA THR A 566 -4.55 23.31 -14.33
C THR A 566 -4.19 21.86 -14.58
N VAL A 567 -2.89 21.58 -14.67
CA VAL A 567 -2.35 20.26 -14.99
C VAL A 567 -1.34 19.86 -13.93
N TYR A 568 -1.51 18.67 -13.36
CA TYR A 568 -0.51 18.03 -12.51
C TYR A 568 0.05 16.81 -13.21
N VAL A 569 1.35 16.60 -13.07
CA VAL A 569 2.08 15.47 -13.65
C VAL A 569 2.81 14.77 -12.51
N LEU A 570 2.60 13.46 -12.38
CA LEU A 570 3.43 12.60 -11.54
C LEU A 570 4.34 11.77 -12.44
N GLY A 571 5.64 11.75 -12.16
CA GLY A 571 6.61 10.96 -12.91
C GLY A 571 7.70 10.35 -12.05
N GLY A 572 8.35 9.30 -12.58
CA GLY A 572 9.54 8.70 -11.97
C GLY A 572 10.28 7.77 -12.95
N MET A 573 11.52 7.44 -12.62
CA MET A 573 12.41 6.59 -13.39
C MET A 573 13.40 5.90 -12.46
N ASN A 574 13.73 4.64 -12.68
CA ASN A 574 14.85 4.02 -11.97
C ASN A 574 16.18 4.57 -12.49
N GLN A 575 16.82 5.41 -11.70
CA GLN A 575 18.07 6.05 -12.03
C GLN A 575 18.80 6.42 -10.74
N ASP A 576 20.12 6.60 -10.82
CA ASP A 576 20.93 6.97 -9.68
C ASP A 576 20.42 8.27 -9.03
N TRP A 577 20.69 8.42 -7.73
CA TRP A 577 20.30 9.57 -6.91
C TRP A 577 20.77 10.94 -7.41
N THR A 578 21.69 11.00 -8.35
CA THR A 578 22.17 12.25 -8.96
C THR A 578 21.90 12.31 -10.46
N ALA A 579 21.39 11.23 -11.04
CA ALA A 579 21.06 11.18 -12.45
C ALA A 579 19.83 12.06 -12.74
N GLU A 580 19.88 12.75 -13.87
CA GLU A 580 18.78 13.55 -14.38
C GLU A 580 18.34 13.02 -15.74
N ARG A 581 17.04 13.10 -15.99
CA ARG A 581 16.42 12.82 -17.29
C ARG A 581 15.40 13.90 -17.60
N THR A 582 15.27 14.32 -18.85
CA THR A 582 14.21 15.26 -19.25
C THR A 582 13.37 14.64 -20.36
N ASP A 583 12.07 14.50 -20.13
CA ASP A 583 11.14 13.98 -21.13
C ASP A 583 10.09 15.05 -21.45
N ILE A 584 9.42 14.90 -22.59
CA ILE A 584 8.26 15.73 -22.94
C ILE A 584 7.03 14.83 -22.93
N ILE A 585 5.98 15.24 -22.24
CA ILE A 585 4.73 14.50 -22.15
C ILE A 585 3.55 15.32 -22.68
N ARG A 586 2.50 14.64 -23.15
CA ARG A 586 1.23 15.28 -23.51
C ARG A 586 0.05 14.35 -23.29
N VAL A 587 -1.15 14.94 -23.25
CA VAL A 587 -2.40 14.17 -23.22
C VAL A 587 -2.60 13.49 -24.59
N PRO A 588 -2.88 12.17 -24.62
CA PRO A 588 -3.13 11.46 -25.86
C PRO A 588 -4.25 12.11 -26.68
N GLY A 589 -4.11 12.10 -28.01
CA GLY A 589 -5.12 12.65 -28.92
C GLY A 589 -5.29 14.18 -28.89
N GLY A 590 -4.36 14.92 -28.28
CA GLY A 590 -4.37 16.39 -28.32
C GLY A 590 -5.21 17.06 -27.24
N GLY A 591 -5.55 16.37 -26.15
CA GLY A 591 -6.19 16.99 -24.99
C GLY A 591 -5.36 18.17 -24.44
N VAL A 592 -6.03 19.12 -23.77
CA VAL A 592 -5.40 20.37 -23.29
C VAL A 592 -4.77 21.18 -24.45
N ASN A 593 -5.50 21.30 -25.56
CA ASN A 593 -5.07 21.97 -26.80
C ASN A 593 -3.73 21.46 -27.38
N GLY A 594 -3.41 20.18 -27.17
CA GLY A 594 -2.15 19.59 -27.61
C GLY A 594 -0.91 20.20 -26.96
N ASN A 595 -1.06 20.97 -25.87
CA ASN A 595 0.07 21.51 -25.12
C ASN A 595 0.88 20.35 -24.50
N MET A 596 2.18 20.59 -24.40
CA MET A 596 3.20 19.64 -24.00
C MET A 596 3.88 20.10 -22.71
N PHE A 597 4.32 19.16 -21.90
CA PHE A 597 4.95 19.42 -20.61
C PHE A 597 6.34 18.80 -20.61
N ARG A 598 7.37 19.65 -20.61
CA ARG A 598 8.76 19.25 -20.42
C ARG A 598 9.02 19.10 -18.93
N VAL A 599 9.33 17.88 -18.54
CA VAL A 599 9.53 17.49 -17.13
C VAL A 599 10.90 16.88 -16.97
N LYS A 600 11.63 17.32 -15.94
CA LYS A 600 12.92 16.76 -15.57
C LYS A 600 12.74 15.82 -14.37
N LEU A 601 13.14 14.56 -14.49
CA LEU A 601 13.18 13.60 -13.38
C LEU A 601 14.59 13.53 -12.78
N ARG A 602 14.68 13.51 -11.45
CA ARG A 602 15.92 13.30 -10.67
C ARG A 602 15.78 12.14 -9.67
N GLY A 603 16.74 11.21 -9.68
CA GLY A 603 16.69 10.03 -8.80
C GLY A 603 15.47 9.12 -9.02
N PRO A 604 15.28 8.11 -8.14
CA PRO A 604 14.26 7.06 -8.27
C PRO A 604 12.87 7.42 -7.71
N ALA A 605 12.75 8.53 -6.97
CA ALA A 605 11.53 8.91 -6.27
C ALA A 605 10.46 9.52 -7.21
N ALA A 606 9.19 9.40 -6.82
CA ALA A 606 8.09 10.09 -7.47
C ALA A 606 8.23 11.61 -7.38
N GLN A 607 8.08 12.28 -8.52
CA GLN A 607 8.11 13.74 -8.64
C GLN A 607 6.80 14.25 -9.19
N ILE A 608 6.31 15.35 -8.61
CA ILE A 608 5.02 15.95 -8.97
C ILE A 608 5.26 17.39 -9.42
N TYR A 609 4.72 17.71 -10.59
CA TYR A 609 4.82 19.01 -11.24
C TYR A 609 3.44 19.62 -11.41
N GLU A 610 3.33 20.92 -11.19
CA GLU A 610 2.13 21.71 -11.44
C GLU A 610 2.36 22.66 -12.61
N PHE A 611 1.38 22.73 -13.51
CA PHE A 611 1.35 23.65 -14.63
C PHE A 611 0.00 24.37 -14.70
N SER A 612 0.03 25.67 -15.00
CA SER A 612 -1.15 26.45 -15.36
C SER A 612 -1.08 26.78 -16.84
N VAL A 613 -1.96 26.18 -17.63
CA VAL A 613 -2.03 26.30 -19.09
C VAL A 613 -3.06 27.35 -19.48
N ASN A 614 -2.69 28.27 -20.37
CA ASN A 614 -3.61 29.30 -20.85
C ASN A 614 -4.57 28.74 -21.90
N ALA A 615 -5.83 29.21 -21.87
CA ALA A 615 -6.86 28.85 -22.83
C ALA A 615 -6.45 29.13 -24.29
N SER A 616 -5.66 30.20 -24.50
CA SER A 616 -5.18 30.62 -25.81
C SER A 616 -3.95 29.86 -26.30
N ASP A 617 -3.25 29.13 -25.43
CA ASP A 617 -2.07 28.36 -25.84
C ASP A 617 -2.52 27.05 -26.52
N SER A 618 -1.94 26.79 -27.69
CA SER A 618 -2.14 25.56 -28.46
C SER A 618 -0.78 25.06 -28.94
N GLY A 619 -0.52 23.77 -28.73
CA GLY A 619 0.74 23.10 -29.11
C GLY A 619 2.00 23.70 -28.46
N GLN A 620 1.88 24.43 -27.35
CA GLN A 620 3.02 25.05 -26.66
C GLN A 620 3.69 24.07 -25.70
N ILE A 621 4.97 24.32 -25.40
CA ILE A 621 5.72 23.57 -24.39
C ILE A 621 5.78 24.39 -23.09
N TYR A 622 5.32 23.78 -22.00
CA TYR A 622 5.47 24.24 -20.63
C TYR A 622 6.61 23.48 -19.97
N GLU A 623 7.45 24.15 -19.17
CA GLU A 623 8.67 23.54 -18.61
C GLU A 623 8.72 23.64 -17.09
N ALA A 624 8.94 22.51 -16.41
CA ALA A 624 9.22 22.48 -14.99
C ALA A 624 10.71 22.18 -14.76
N VAL A 625 11.41 23.12 -14.12
CA VAL A 625 12.81 22.95 -13.69
C VAL A 625 12.81 22.74 -12.18
N PRO A 626 12.81 21.49 -11.67
CA PRO A 626 12.84 21.26 -10.24
C PRO A 626 14.10 21.86 -9.61
N THR A 627 14.00 22.31 -8.36
CA THR A 627 15.15 22.60 -7.50
C THR A 627 15.98 21.34 -7.26
N ALA A 628 17.24 21.49 -6.82
CA ALA A 628 18.14 20.38 -6.52
C ALA A 628 17.48 19.35 -5.58
N GLN A 629 17.83 18.08 -5.75
CA GLN A 629 17.27 16.99 -4.96
C GLN A 629 17.65 17.15 -3.48
N THR A 630 16.65 17.10 -2.59
CA THR A 630 16.88 17.19 -1.15
C THR A 630 17.51 15.90 -0.63
N ASN A 631 18.54 16.00 0.21
CA ASN A 631 19.34 14.86 0.68
C ASN A 631 18.55 13.75 1.39
N TRP A 632 17.37 14.05 1.95
CA TRP A 632 16.52 13.07 2.63
C TRP A 632 15.91 12.03 1.69
N GLU A 633 15.78 12.32 0.38
CA GLU A 633 15.22 11.36 -0.57
C GLU A 633 16.14 10.16 -0.77
N LYS A 634 17.45 10.31 -0.52
CA LYS A 634 18.46 9.27 -0.71
C LYS A 634 18.30 8.13 0.29
N ALA A 635 18.40 6.90 -0.20
CA ALA A 635 18.52 5.73 0.67
C ALA A 635 19.79 5.87 1.54
N GLY A 636 19.59 5.89 2.85
CA GLY A 636 20.65 6.11 3.83
C GLY A 636 20.33 7.24 4.80
N TYR A 637 21.13 7.31 5.87
CA TYR A 637 21.04 8.26 6.98
C TYR A 637 21.39 9.72 6.56
N GLY A 638 20.95 10.20 5.39
CA GLY A 638 21.34 11.47 4.76
C GLY A 638 21.09 12.78 5.55
N GLY A 639 20.60 12.66 6.79
CA GLY A 639 20.67 13.72 7.81
C GLY A 639 20.71 13.20 9.26
N ARG A 640 20.77 11.88 9.50
CA ARG A 640 20.80 11.28 10.84
C ARG A 640 22.25 10.98 11.28
N VAL A 641 23.18 11.91 11.10
CA VAL A 641 24.52 11.74 11.67
C VAL A 641 24.47 12.27 13.09
N ASN A 642 24.13 11.38 14.03
CA ASN A 642 24.64 11.26 15.41
C ASN A 642 23.79 10.25 16.21
#